data_AF-A0A670HVF4-F1
#
_entry.id   AF-A0A670HVF4-F1
#
_cell.length_a   1.000
_cell.length_b   1.000
_cell.length_c   1.000
_cell.angle_alpha   90.00
_cell.angle_beta   90.00
_cell.angle_gamma   90.00
#
_symmetry.space_group_name_H-M   'P 1'
#
loop_
_entity.id
_entity.type
_entity.pdbx_description
1 polymer ?
#
loop_
_entity_poly.entity_id
_entity_poly.type
_entity_poly.pdbx_seq_one_letter_code
_entity_poly.pdbx_strand_id
1 'polypeptide(L)'
;MADSSSESDNFHRRIGRRGPIRATRVRNHGGAEDVTEKIHTLASTLQDTNRNLKHVDQMLGQYREYNNEQADAIANLKETLEQSIGQLRSQRLLRNSGVRSASLSSLYPSDLDGGAPEGRHFQPTSPLRDYSDTLGTRRRRSRSAVRFVDRGDNPDQLHSLHQSLRDLSSEQVRLGDDLNRELSRRNRTDAETKRMLEDLSDKLNESQRQDAVSEQVERRLQEIEREIRSERQLVERRQDQLGHMSLHLQEALKQQDAKANEVETVLKNKVLKMEGEKNKLEQDLEQSRRKLDQSENSREVLLHQIEDLRSQLLRAEEERLNLHHQISQVAMHHQSHPAEQKDDGRRQRVLERSDPEKQEMEKQIWELRAQLNHSAVMSEIEELKRCIERKDKEKAQLGIQIEVLTSDLEKRETQQQRMLSQLKEIQSSYKICENECRAAELQVSELAQQLEESTKEAERYLAEFRQSEVLRLENEKKREELKLKAQETIRHWKLKCKKLEHEREKQTQLHNQLMEKNNLVHKERDDLKSQLLSAMHQMENLQKELTDVLEKRAKQEEELHCKEVKLRETRSVQMALEQEIKDVRETAERLEGELRQQSLTLSQLRTEKQHLEEELATINTIHEKDQAKLLEMQAVIKNLSAIRAELTSRVADDEKSKKEMRKTLMDLKKQQESSQEEMATVSQQLKLERDVHQQELAELQSELQRVKTKHDQRVQEIMKLFSQEKEEAAGHIEKFKAELVEERNLVKAHRRQVEKMKIECDKLVEELNQKEEENSKFRRKYQLMKQELDEKNKRTFGEDDHLRRIEEDRLHLHDQLRSLQNEQESILSMIGSEIDAACEVLARDSVEKFTAISLTPGVQNDPHRWLAETKTKLKWLCEEVKERETKEKKLRRQLLQNREQLKHLTLSKESEHQNLIGQLEKREQLLDEVYQERKDLLEKTLRKEEEIGALQERITALETSTRVALDHLESVPEKLNLLEDFRDFGDSYNQTNNIEDRYSKYKEIMGSLHQHLEDSKRRLEDFRDKKTVADISAIQSTSSNWRTNTSFMSSSMLSNSGYVEATWCCDVPPAAAML
;
A
#
# COMPACT_ATOMS: atom_id res chain seq x y z
N MET A 1 -27.47 6.35 46.87
CA MET A 1 -27.12 7.24 48.00
C MET A 1 -26.65 6.33 49.12
N ALA A 2 -25.38 6.38 49.55
CA ALA A 2 -24.66 7.52 50.14
C ALA A 2 -25.04 7.64 51.64
N ASP A 3 -24.12 7.57 52.62
CA ASP A 3 -22.64 7.58 52.58
C ASP A 3 -21.97 6.84 53.75
N SER A 4 -20.65 6.59 53.63
CA SER A 4 -19.64 6.54 54.72
C SER A 4 -19.62 5.35 55.72
N SER A 5 -18.50 5.00 56.37
CA SER A 5 -17.05 5.28 56.12
C SER A 5 -16.15 4.38 57.03
N SER A 6 -14.84 4.42 56.78
CA SER A 6 -13.71 4.12 57.71
C SER A 6 -13.35 2.68 58.11
N GLU A 7 -12.14 2.30 57.67
CA GLU A 7 -10.96 1.92 58.49
C GLU A 7 -10.90 0.62 59.33
N SER A 8 -9.84 -0.14 59.00
CA SER A 8 -8.83 -0.72 59.91
C SER A 8 -9.02 -2.14 60.50
N ASP A 9 -7.94 -2.91 60.32
CA ASP A 9 -7.27 -3.73 61.33
C ASP A 9 -7.96 -4.90 62.09
N ASN A 10 -7.46 -6.10 61.73
CA ASN A 10 -6.64 -6.95 62.59
C ASN A 10 -7.15 -8.32 63.12
N PHE A 11 -6.14 -9.19 63.27
CA PHE A 11 -6.01 -10.32 64.20
C PHE A 11 -7.03 -11.49 64.25
N HIS A 12 -6.55 -12.59 63.64
CA HIS A 12 -6.16 -13.84 64.35
C HIS A 12 -7.20 -14.94 64.73
N ARG A 13 -6.85 -16.15 64.26
CA ARG A 13 -6.81 -17.44 65.00
C ARG A 13 -8.16 -18.12 65.32
N ARG A 14 -8.23 -19.41 65.72
CA ARG A 14 -7.45 -20.67 65.48
C ARG A 14 -8.11 -21.75 66.40
N ILE A 15 -8.00 -23.05 66.06
CA ILE A 15 -8.32 -24.23 66.92
C ILE A 15 -9.85 -24.48 67.04
N GLY A 16 -10.41 -25.70 66.96
CA GLY A 16 -9.86 -27.04 66.64
C GLY A 16 -10.01 -28.11 67.75
N ARG A 17 -9.48 -29.31 67.49
CA ARG A 17 -9.24 -30.47 68.42
C ARG A 17 -10.42 -31.40 68.84
N ARG A 18 -10.07 -32.71 68.88
CA ARG A 18 -10.61 -33.80 69.75
C ARG A 18 -12.08 -34.20 69.46
N GLY A 19 -12.53 -35.43 69.73
CA GLY A 19 -11.93 -36.56 70.45
C GLY A 19 -12.98 -37.66 70.68
N PRO A 20 -13.22 -38.11 71.92
CA PRO A 20 -12.59 -39.29 72.57
C PRO A 20 -13.53 -40.53 72.65
N ILE A 21 -13.33 -41.60 73.44
CA ILE A 21 -13.79 -41.73 74.86
C ILE A 21 -13.57 -43.17 75.42
N ARG A 22 -13.04 -43.27 76.66
CA ARG A 22 -13.19 -44.29 77.78
C ARG A 22 -13.08 -45.82 77.53
N ALA A 23 -12.98 -46.71 78.56
CA ALA A 23 -12.14 -46.80 79.79
C ALA A 23 -12.65 -47.90 80.77
N THR A 24 -11.76 -48.71 81.41
CA THR A 24 -12.12 -49.50 82.64
C THR A 24 -10.95 -49.96 83.54
N ARG A 25 -11.06 -49.61 84.83
CA ARG A 25 -10.60 -50.24 86.13
C ARG A 25 -9.32 -51.10 86.31
N VAL A 26 -8.40 -50.54 87.13
CA VAL A 26 -7.86 -51.03 88.44
C VAL A 26 -7.15 -52.42 88.58
N ARG A 27 -5.85 -52.38 88.96
CA ARG A 27 -5.30 -52.96 90.22
C ARG A 27 -3.94 -52.32 90.58
N ASN A 28 -3.58 -52.23 91.87
CA ASN A 28 -2.32 -51.63 92.35
C ASN A 28 -1.24 -52.67 92.64
N HIS A 29 -0.01 -52.49 92.12
CA HIS A 29 1.28 -52.96 92.67
C HIS A 29 2.42 -52.11 92.05
N GLY A 30 3.64 -52.11 92.62
CA GLY A 30 4.85 -51.63 91.92
C GLY A 30 5.25 -50.14 92.10
N GLY A 31 5.58 -49.72 93.32
CA GLY A 31 6.05 -48.35 93.62
C GLY A 31 7.50 -48.06 93.21
N ALA A 32 7.82 -48.16 91.92
CA ALA A 32 9.08 -47.67 91.31
C ALA A 32 8.91 -47.44 89.80
N GLU A 33 8.31 -48.42 89.11
CA GLU A 33 8.14 -48.43 87.66
C GLU A 33 7.18 -47.33 87.18
N ASP A 34 6.10 -47.05 87.91
CA ASP A 34 5.16 -45.96 87.61
C ASP A 34 5.81 -44.55 87.70
N VAL A 35 6.96 -44.39 88.36
CA VAL A 35 7.76 -43.15 88.33
C VAL A 35 8.74 -43.16 87.16
N THR A 36 9.41 -44.27 86.87
CA THR A 36 10.29 -44.36 85.71
C THR A 36 9.50 -44.30 84.40
N GLU A 37 8.30 -44.85 84.30
CA GLU A 37 7.39 -44.68 83.15
C GLU A 37 6.94 -43.24 82.96
N LYS A 38 6.66 -42.50 84.04
CA LYS A 38 6.36 -41.05 83.96
C LYS A 38 7.57 -40.24 83.53
N ILE A 39 8.77 -40.61 83.97
CA ILE A 39 10.03 -40.01 83.49
C ILE A 39 10.29 -40.39 82.03
N HIS A 40 10.01 -41.63 81.59
CA HIS A 40 10.19 -42.05 80.19
C HIS A 40 9.14 -41.47 79.25
N THR A 41 7.91 -41.24 79.70
CA THR A 41 6.88 -40.53 78.91
C THR A 41 7.10 -39.02 78.89
N LEU A 42 7.63 -38.41 79.97
CA LEU A 42 8.16 -37.04 79.92
C LEU A 42 9.39 -36.94 79.02
N ALA A 43 10.33 -37.89 79.07
CA ALA A 43 11.49 -37.93 78.19
C ALA A 43 11.10 -38.17 76.72
N SER A 44 10.12 -39.04 76.45
CA SER A 44 9.52 -39.19 75.10
C SER A 44 8.89 -37.88 74.66
N THR A 45 7.95 -37.30 75.42
CA THR A 45 7.28 -36.06 75.00
C THR A 45 8.23 -34.86 74.88
N LEU A 46 9.31 -34.79 75.67
CA LEU A 46 10.40 -33.83 75.49
C LEU A 46 11.27 -34.14 74.27
N GLN A 47 11.55 -35.41 73.98
CA GLN A 47 12.30 -35.82 72.78
C GLN A 47 11.47 -35.64 71.50
N ASP A 48 10.15 -35.82 71.57
CA ASP A 48 9.19 -35.65 70.48
C ASP A 48 8.87 -34.17 70.24
N THR A 49 8.80 -33.33 71.28
CA THR A 49 8.80 -31.87 71.10
C THR A 49 10.14 -31.36 70.57
N ASN A 50 11.28 -31.93 70.96
CA ASN A 50 12.60 -31.62 70.37
C ASN A 50 12.68 -32.04 68.88
N ARG A 51 12.12 -33.21 68.51
CA ARG A 51 11.94 -33.63 67.11
C ARG A 51 11.06 -32.66 66.34
N ASN A 52 9.91 -32.28 66.89
CA ASN A 52 8.99 -31.34 66.27
C ASN A 52 9.61 -29.95 66.10
N LEU A 53 10.37 -29.45 67.08
CA LEU A 53 11.10 -28.18 66.97
C LEU A 53 12.18 -28.26 65.88
N LYS A 54 12.95 -29.35 65.81
CA LYS A 54 13.93 -29.56 64.72
C LYS A 54 13.29 -29.71 63.34
N HIS A 55 12.11 -30.31 63.26
CA HIS A 55 11.35 -30.37 62.02
C HIS A 55 10.81 -28.99 61.63
N VAL A 56 10.36 -28.18 62.59
CA VAL A 56 9.99 -26.77 62.36
C VAL A 56 11.20 -25.93 61.94
N ASP A 57 12.37 -26.10 62.56
CA ASP A 57 13.62 -25.45 62.11
C ASP A 57 14.01 -25.87 60.69
N GLN A 58 13.82 -27.15 60.31
CA GLN A 58 14.03 -27.61 58.94
C GLN A 58 13.02 -27.02 57.95
N MET A 59 11.74 -26.95 58.29
CA MET A 59 10.72 -26.28 57.47
C MET A 59 11.00 -24.77 57.34
N LEU A 60 11.43 -24.12 58.43
CA LEU A 60 11.86 -22.71 58.41
C LEU A 60 13.18 -22.52 57.65
N GLY A 61 14.06 -23.53 57.62
CA GLY A 61 15.22 -23.60 56.74
C GLY A 61 14.79 -23.61 55.29
N GLN A 62 13.91 -24.54 54.90
CA GLN A 62 13.34 -24.62 53.54
C GLN A 62 12.59 -23.34 53.13
N TYR A 63 11.84 -22.70 54.04
CA TYR A 63 11.22 -21.41 53.74
C TYR A 63 12.23 -20.26 53.60
N ARG A 64 13.38 -20.30 54.30
CA ARG A 64 14.49 -19.35 54.05
C ARG A 64 15.18 -19.66 52.73
N GLU A 65 15.41 -20.93 52.41
CA GLU A 65 16.03 -21.39 51.16
C GLU A 65 15.15 -20.98 49.97
N TYR A 66 13.84 -21.27 49.97
CA TYR A 66 12.92 -20.79 48.94
C TYR A 66 12.80 -19.26 48.89
N ASN A 67 12.83 -18.56 50.03
CA ASN A 67 12.79 -17.09 50.03
C ASN A 67 14.13 -16.48 49.55
N ASN A 68 15.25 -17.17 49.74
CA ASN A 68 16.54 -16.81 49.18
C ASN A 68 16.57 -17.10 47.67
N GLU A 69 16.12 -18.27 47.22
CA GLU A 69 15.96 -18.60 45.79
C GLU A 69 15.03 -17.61 45.08
N GLN A 70 13.95 -17.17 45.73
CA GLN A 70 13.09 -16.09 45.22
C GLN A 70 13.78 -14.72 45.27
N ALA A 71 14.55 -14.40 46.31
CA ALA A 71 15.32 -13.16 46.38
C ALA A 71 16.43 -13.12 45.31
N ASP A 72 17.08 -14.24 45.03
CA ASP A 72 18.10 -14.42 44.00
C ASP A 72 17.47 -14.42 42.60
N ALA A 73 16.30 -15.03 42.40
CA ALA A 73 15.54 -14.89 41.16
C ALA A 73 15.10 -13.43 40.93
N ILE A 74 14.66 -12.72 41.97
CA ILE A 74 14.34 -11.29 41.92
C ILE A 74 15.61 -10.45 41.71
N ALA A 75 16.76 -10.85 42.26
CA ALA A 75 18.05 -10.19 42.04
C ALA A 75 18.51 -10.38 40.59
N ASN A 76 18.42 -11.59 40.03
CA ASN A 76 18.71 -11.88 38.63
C ASN A 76 17.74 -11.15 37.67
N LEU A 77 16.45 -11.03 38.04
CA LEU A 77 15.48 -10.24 37.28
C LEU A 77 15.75 -8.72 37.37
N LYS A 78 16.20 -8.23 38.54
CA LYS A 78 16.67 -6.86 38.69
C LYS A 78 17.96 -6.61 37.92
N GLU A 79 18.92 -7.54 37.95
CA GLU A 79 20.18 -7.41 37.23
C GLU A 79 19.94 -7.46 35.71
N THR A 80 19.10 -8.37 35.21
CA THR A 80 18.73 -8.37 33.79
C THR A 80 17.90 -7.15 33.38
N LEU A 81 17.09 -6.58 34.29
CA LEU A 81 16.48 -5.26 34.09
C LEU A 81 17.50 -4.10 34.13
N GLU A 82 18.51 -4.13 34.99
CA GLU A 82 19.57 -3.13 35.07
C GLU A 82 20.56 -3.25 33.90
N GLN A 83 20.80 -4.45 33.39
CA GLN A 83 21.50 -4.72 32.14
C GLN A 83 20.66 -4.24 30.94
N SER A 84 19.34 -4.46 30.93
CA SER A 84 18.42 -3.95 29.90
C SER A 84 18.34 -2.42 29.90
N ILE A 85 18.15 -1.80 31.08
CA ILE A 85 18.22 -0.35 31.29
C ILE A 85 19.62 0.17 30.97
N GLY A 86 20.67 -0.61 31.25
CA GLY A 86 22.07 -0.35 30.91
C GLY A 86 22.32 -0.38 29.40
N GLN A 87 21.70 -1.29 28.66
CA GLN A 87 21.72 -1.38 27.20
C GLN A 87 20.90 -0.24 26.57
N LEU A 88 19.75 0.12 27.15
CA LEU A 88 18.97 1.30 26.72
C LEU A 88 19.68 2.61 27.05
N ARG A 89 20.42 2.69 28.16
CA ARG A 89 21.29 3.82 28.51
C ARG A 89 22.53 3.87 27.60
N SER A 90 23.17 2.75 27.30
CA SER A 90 24.33 2.70 26.40
C SER A 90 23.94 2.98 24.95
N GLN A 91 22.77 2.53 24.47
CA GLN A 91 22.20 2.96 23.20
C GLN A 91 21.95 4.48 23.18
N ARG A 92 21.37 5.06 24.25
CA ARG A 92 21.19 6.52 24.36
C ARG A 92 22.53 7.28 24.43
N LEU A 93 23.57 6.71 25.02
CA LEU A 93 24.92 7.30 25.09
C LEU A 93 25.66 7.21 23.75
N LEU A 94 25.63 6.05 23.08
CA LEU A 94 26.16 5.84 21.73
C LEU A 94 25.49 6.74 20.69
N ARG A 95 24.18 7.01 20.85
CA ARG A 95 23.45 7.98 20.02
C ARG A 95 23.83 9.44 20.28
N ASN A 96 24.55 9.72 21.38
CA ASN A 96 24.84 11.08 21.89
C ASN A 96 26.35 11.41 21.96
N SER A 97 27.23 10.69 21.25
CA SER A 97 28.68 10.98 21.23
C SER A 97 29.23 11.33 19.84
N GLY A 98 28.55 12.21 19.11
CA GLY A 98 29.01 12.76 17.82
C GLY A 98 28.54 14.20 17.60
N VAL A 99 29.49 15.13 17.46
CA VAL A 99 29.28 16.57 17.17
C VAL A 99 28.49 17.37 18.24
N ARG A 100 29.18 17.65 19.35
CA ARG A 100 29.27 18.96 20.04
C ARG A 100 28.03 19.89 20.03
N SER A 101 27.38 20.00 21.18
CA SER A 101 27.15 21.31 21.84
C SER A 101 26.98 21.15 23.35
N ALA A 102 27.11 22.25 24.09
CA ALA A 102 27.47 22.25 25.50
C ALA A 102 26.34 21.94 26.51
N SER A 103 26.75 21.41 27.67
CA SER A 103 26.18 21.61 29.02
C SER A 103 24.66 21.46 29.22
N LEU A 104 24.16 20.30 29.68
CA LEU A 104 24.15 19.82 31.08
C LEU A 104 23.32 20.66 32.07
N SER A 105 22.11 20.20 32.42
CA SER A 105 21.49 20.25 33.78
C SER A 105 20.12 19.55 33.81
N SER A 106 19.59 19.29 35.03
CA SER A 106 18.37 18.52 35.37
C SER A 106 18.42 17.04 34.96
N LEU A 107 18.39 16.03 35.85
CA LEU A 107 17.94 15.91 37.25
C LEU A 107 16.45 16.22 37.50
N TYR A 108 15.82 15.29 38.23
CA TYR A 108 14.49 15.29 38.87
C TYR A 108 13.22 15.44 37.99
N PRO A 109 12.36 14.41 37.99
CA PRO A 109 10.90 14.56 37.90
C PRO A 109 10.30 14.70 39.31
N SER A 110 9.96 15.92 39.69
CA SER A 110 9.25 16.36 40.91
C SER A 110 8.54 17.67 40.56
N ASP A 111 7.30 17.96 40.96
CA ASP A 111 6.24 17.20 41.64
C ASP A 111 4.87 17.68 41.11
N LEU A 112 3.77 17.05 41.53
CA LEU A 112 2.48 17.70 41.87
C LEU A 112 1.63 16.68 42.69
N ASP A 113 0.96 17.01 43.78
CA ASP A 113 0.81 18.30 44.49
C ASP A 113 0.53 18.05 45.99
N GLY A 114 0.78 19.03 46.88
CA GLY A 114 0.37 18.99 48.29
C GLY A 114 1.33 19.61 49.30
N GLY A 115 1.36 20.95 49.43
CA GLY A 115 2.11 21.65 50.49
C GLY A 115 1.72 23.12 50.68
N ALA A 116 1.22 23.49 51.87
CA ALA A 116 0.77 24.84 52.20
C ALA A 116 1.93 25.76 52.69
N PRO A 117 1.76 27.11 52.72
CA PRO A 117 2.89 28.05 52.67
C PRO A 117 3.23 28.80 53.97
N GLU A 118 4.50 29.20 54.09
CA GLU A 118 4.98 30.38 54.83
C GLU A 118 6.08 31.07 53.99
N GLY A 119 6.19 32.40 53.88
CA GLY A 119 5.36 33.50 54.38
C GLY A 119 5.95 34.86 53.98
N ARG A 120 5.25 35.96 54.31
CA ARG A 120 5.47 37.37 53.87
C ARG A 120 4.96 37.66 52.44
N HIS A 121 4.33 38.78 52.09
CA HIS A 121 3.54 39.85 52.71
C HIS A 121 3.51 41.00 51.68
N PHE A 122 2.56 41.94 51.83
CA PHE A 122 2.38 43.17 51.03
C PHE A 122 1.91 42.99 49.56
N GLN A 123 1.11 43.90 48.99
CA GLN A 123 -0.07 44.60 49.53
C GLN A 123 -0.83 45.26 48.34
N PRO A 124 -2.15 45.04 48.17
CA PRO A 124 -2.94 45.87 47.25
C PRO A 124 -3.09 47.30 47.78
N THR A 125 -3.02 48.30 46.90
CA THR A 125 -3.14 49.72 47.28
C THR A 125 -4.60 50.15 47.49
N SER A 126 -5.10 49.91 48.70
CA SER A 126 -6.09 50.77 49.40
C SER A 126 -7.57 50.71 48.92
N PRO A 127 -8.53 51.20 49.73
CA PRO A 127 -8.73 50.84 51.14
C PRO A 127 -10.22 50.66 51.55
N LEU A 128 -10.45 50.17 52.77
CA LEU A 128 -11.73 50.16 53.52
C LEU A 128 -12.85 49.24 52.96
N ARG A 129 -13.71 48.61 53.80
CA ARG A 129 -13.83 48.64 55.27
C ARG A 129 -14.36 47.30 55.84
N ASP A 130 -14.14 47.12 57.13
CA ASP A 130 -14.42 45.94 57.96
C ASP A 130 -15.92 45.65 58.19
N TYR A 131 -16.23 44.37 58.44
CA TYR A 131 -16.99 43.83 59.60
C TYR A 131 -17.11 42.30 59.39
N SER A 132 -16.36 41.46 60.09
CA SER A 132 -16.61 40.95 61.46
C SER A 132 -17.68 39.85 61.55
N ASP A 133 -17.19 38.64 61.81
CA ASP A 133 -17.71 37.62 62.74
C ASP A 133 -19.21 37.24 62.76
N THR A 134 -19.43 36.00 62.32
CA THR A 134 -20.31 34.99 62.93
C THR A 134 -21.56 35.45 63.70
N LEU A 135 -22.74 35.22 63.11
CA LEU A 135 -23.90 34.65 63.83
C LEU A 135 -24.97 34.13 62.86
N GLY A 136 -25.46 32.90 63.08
CA GLY A 136 -26.84 32.52 62.75
C GLY A 136 -27.20 32.02 61.33
N THR A 137 -27.21 30.68 61.17
CA THR A 137 -28.43 29.93 60.79
C THR A 137 -29.10 30.09 59.39
N ARG A 138 -29.09 28.96 58.63
CA ARG A 138 -30.06 28.49 57.58
C ARG A 138 -30.10 29.10 56.15
N ARG A 139 -29.82 28.18 55.19
CA ARG A 139 -30.54 27.87 53.92
C ARG A 139 -30.50 28.82 52.70
N ARG A 140 -29.69 28.39 51.71
CA ARG A 140 -29.97 28.20 50.25
C ARG A 140 -30.42 29.38 49.34
N ARG A 141 -29.67 29.50 48.22
CA ARG A 141 -30.03 30.08 46.89
C ARG A 141 -30.24 31.61 46.88
N SER A 142 -29.94 32.34 45.80
CA SER A 142 -30.15 32.01 44.38
C SER A 142 -29.09 32.57 43.41
N ARG A 143 -29.18 32.14 42.14
CA ARG A 143 -28.58 32.83 40.98
C ARG A 143 -29.32 34.16 40.72
N SER A 144 -28.64 35.14 40.15
CA SER A 144 -29.25 36.39 39.68
C SER A 144 -30.04 36.20 38.37
N ALA A 145 -31.14 36.94 38.25
CA ALA A 145 -31.91 37.11 37.02
C ALA A 145 -32.40 38.56 36.95
N VAL A 146 -32.27 39.21 35.80
CA VAL A 146 -32.53 40.65 35.64
C VAL A 146 -34.02 40.88 35.34
N ARG A 147 -34.57 41.96 35.89
CA ARG A 147 -35.85 42.57 35.46
C ARG A 147 -35.67 44.08 35.36
N PHE A 148 -36.28 44.67 34.35
CA PHE A 148 -36.40 46.12 34.20
C PHE A 148 -37.54 46.65 35.10
N VAL A 149 -37.42 47.90 35.51
CA VAL A 149 -38.48 48.67 36.19
C VAL A 149 -38.62 50.00 35.44
N ASP A 150 -39.85 50.41 35.17
CA ASP A 150 -40.15 51.61 34.39
C ASP A 150 -40.33 52.85 35.28
N ARG A 151 -40.35 54.04 34.64
CA ARG A 151 -40.37 55.39 35.26
C ARG A 151 -41.16 55.51 36.57
N GLY A 152 -40.47 55.98 37.63
CA GLY A 152 -41.05 56.34 38.92
C GLY A 152 -40.08 57.06 39.85
N ASP A 153 -39.67 58.28 39.46
CA ASP A 153 -39.05 59.32 40.30
C ASP A 153 -37.90 58.94 41.26
N ASN A 154 -36.68 58.81 40.72
CA ASN A 154 -35.45 59.11 41.45
C ASN A 154 -34.27 59.43 40.49
N PRO A 155 -33.76 60.68 40.43
CA PRO A 155 -32.64 61.03 39.55
C PRO A 155 -31.32 60.35 39.96
N ASP A 156 -31.12 60.09 41.25
CA ASP A 156 -29.91 59.45 41.77
C ASP A 156 -29.75 58.00 41.31
N GLN A 157 -30.87 57.28 41.09
CA GLN A 157 -30.85 55.94 40.50
C GLN A 157 -30.44 55.99 39.02
N LEU A 158 -30.85 57.04 38.29
CA LEU A 158 -30.41 57.25 36.91
C LEU A 158 -28.91 57.58 36.86
N HIS A 159 -28.40 58.41 37.77
CA HIS A 159 -26.96 58.69 37.85
C HIS A 159 -26.14 57.45 38.23
N SER A 160 -26.59 56.66 39.21
CA SER A 160 -25.98 55.36 39.55
C SER A 160 -25.96 54.41 38.34
N LEU A 161 -27.08 54.30 37.60
CA LEU A 161 -27.15 53.47 36.39
C LEU A 161 -26.19 53.96 35.30
N HIS A 162 -26.20 55.26 34.99
CA HIS A 162 -25.29 55.86 34.00
C HIS A 162 -23.81 55.76 34.40
N GLN A 163 -23.51 55.72 35.69
CA GLN A 163 -22.15 55.49 36.20
C GLN A 163 -21.77 54.02 36.03
N SER A 164 -22.62 53.07 36.45
CA SER A 164 -22.39 51.63 36.23
C SER A 164 -22.25 51.25 34.74
N LEU A 165 -22.94 51.97 33.84
CA LEU A 165 -22.80 51.80 32.39
C LEU A 165 -21.48 52.36 31.86
N ARG A 166 -20.94 53.45 32.44
CA ARG A 166 -19.58 53.92 32.14
C ARG A 166 -18.53 52.95 32.65
N ASP A 167 -18.72 52.41 33.85
CA ASP A 167 -17.78 51.48 34.47
C ASP A 167 -17.74 50.16 33.68
N LEU A 168 -18.90 49.59 33.31
CA LEU A 168 -19.00 48.44 32.40
C LEU A 168 -18.40 48.72 31.02
N SER A 169 -18.64 49.92 30.45
CA SER A 169 -18.02 50.32 29.18
C SER A 169 -16.49 50.39 29.30
N SER A 170 -15.96 50.86 30.43
CA SER A 170 -14.51 50.88 30.70
C SER A 170 -13.93 49.48 30.90
N GLU A 171 -14.66 48.56 31.53
CA GLU A 171 -14.24 47.16 31.64
C GLU A 171 -14.30 46.43 30.29
N GLN A 172 -15.28 46.72 29.43
CA GLN A 172 -15.29 46.21 28.05
C GLN A 172 -14.10 46.72 27.24
N VAL A 173 -13.71 47.99 27.39
CA VAL A 173 -12.49 48.52 26.76
C VAL A 173 -11.24 47.83 27.32
N ARG A 174 -11.11 47.67 28.65
CA ARG A 174 -9.95 46.99 29.26
C ARG A 174 -9.85 45.53 28.81
N LEU A 175 -10.96 44.80 28.77
CA LEU A 175 -11.00 43.41 28.27
C LEU A 175 -10.71 43.34 26.77
N GLY A 176 -11.11 44.33 25.98
CA GLY A 176 -10.70 44.48 24.58
C GLY A 176 -9.19 44.64 24.43
N ASP A 177 -8.58 45.52 25.24
CA ASP A 177 -7.12 45.70 25.29
C ASP A 177 -6.38 44.44 25.73
N ASP A 178 -6.88 43.73 26.75
CA ASP A 178 -6.26 42.50 27.26
C ASP A 178 -6.39 41.34 26.24
N LEU A 179 -7.52 41.22 25.54
CA LEU A 179 -7.66 40.28 24.41
C LEU A 179 -6.75 40.67 23.23
N ASN A 180 -6.62 41.96 22.90
CA ASN A 180 -5.69 42.43 21.87
C ASN A 180 -4.22 42.17 22.26
N ARG A 181 -3.86 42.26 23.54
CA ARG A 181 -2.54 41.87 24.06
C ARG A 181 -2.30 40.37 23.94
N GLU A 182 -3.29 39.54 24.24
CA GLU A 182 -3.14 38.08 24.16
C GLU A 182 -3.16 37.57 22.70
N LEU A 183 -3.94 38.18 21.81
CA LEU A 183 -3.82 38.00 20.36
C LEU A 183 -2.44 38.46 19.86
N SER A 184 -1.91 39.57 20.39
CA SER A 184 -0.55 40.03 20.09
C SER A 184 0.56 39.15 20.68
N ARG A 185 0.25 38.30 21.67
CA ARG A 185 1.14 37.23 22.15
C ARG A 185 1.05 36.01 21.25
N ARG A 186 -0.15 35.53 20.95
CA ARG A 186 -0.36 34.39 20.02
C ARG A 186 0.22 34.67 18.64
N ASN A 187 -0.02 35.85 18.07
CA ASN A 187 0.59 36.23 16.79
C ASN A 187 2.13 36.30 16.85
N ARG A 188 2.74 36.50 18.02
CA ARG A 188 4.21 36.35 18.19
C ARG A 188 4.61 34.88 18.28
N THR A 189 3.97 34.06 19.11
CA THR A 189 4.27 32.62 19.20
C THR A 189 4.03 31.89 17.88
N ASP A 190 3.05 32.34 17.09
CA ASP A 190 2.70 31.78 15.80
C ASP A 190 3.67 32.27 14.70
N ALA A 191 4.16 33.52 14.79
CA ALA A 191 5.26 34.01 13.96
C ALA A 191 6.63 33.46 14.37
N GLU A 192 6.80 32.98 15.61
CA GLU A 192 8.01 32.33 16.12
C GLU A 192 8.01 30.84 15.76
N THR A 193 6.88 30.14 15.88
CA THR A 193 6.74 28.75 15.39
C THR A 193 6.77 28.69 13.87
N LYS A 194 6.19 29.66 13.14
CA LYS A 194 6.39 29.78 11.69
C LYS A 194 7.85 30.01 11.33
N ARG A 195 8.55 30.96 11.98
CA ARG A 195 10.00 31.14 11.76
C ARG A 195 10.82 29.91 12.15
N MET A 196 10.45 29.15 13.18
CA MET A 196 11.10 27.86 13.47
C MET A 196 10.79 26.78 12.41
N LEU A 197 9.61 26.79 11.79
CA LEU A 197 9.27 25.89 10.68
C LEU A 197 9.95 26.31 9.37
N GLU A 198 10.13 27.61 9.11
CA GLU A 198 10.94 28.15 8.03
C GLU A 198 12.42 27.81 8.25
N ASP A 199 12.96 28.07 9.46
CA ASP A 199 14.30 27.65 9.88
C ASP A 199 14.53 26.14 9.76
N LEU A 200 13.50 25.31 9.94
CA LEU A 200 13.55 23.85 9.75
C LEU A 200 13.42 23.45 8.28
N SER A 201 12.61 24.18 7.50
CA SER A 201 12.46 24.00 6.06
C SER A 201 13.72 24.42 5.30
N ASP A 202 14.41 25.47 5.72
CA ASP A 202 15.68 25.91 5.14
C ASP A 202 16.81 24.97 5.56
N LYS A 203 16.84 24.51 6.82
CA LYS A 203 17.73 23.38 7.21
C LYS A 203 17.44 22.10 6.42
N LEU A 204 16.18 21.85 6.02
CA LEU A 204 15.82 20.71 5.17
C LEU A 204 16.27 20.94 3.70
N ASN A 205 16.08 22.14 3.16
CA ASN A 205 16.50 22.52 1.81
C ASN A 205 18.04 22.56 1.67
N GLU A 206 18.76 23.01 2.69
CA GLU A 206 20.24 22.98 2.73
C GLU A 206 20.76 21.56 2.95
N SER A 207 20.10 20.75 3.78
CA SER A 207 20.34 19.30 3.89
C SER A 207 20.08 18.56 2.56
N GLN A 208 19.18 19.08 1.72
CA GLN A 208 18.87 18.56 0.38
C GLN A 208 19.73 19.19 -0.75
N ARG A 209 20.57 20.18 -0.45
CA ARG A 209 21.46 20.85 -1.42
C ARG A 209 22.96 20.72 -1.13
N GLN A 210 23.34 20.11 -0.02
CA GLN A 210 24.68 19.58 0.17
C GLN A 210 24.67 18.08 -0.17
N ASP A 211 25.72 17.58 -0.83
CA ASP A 211 25.91 16.15 -1.16
C ASP A 211 26.04 15.23 0.07
N ALA A 212 25.86 15.79 1.26
CA ALA A 212 25.92 15.15 2.55
C ALA A 212 24.99 13.95 2.69
N VAL A 213 23.84 13.84 2.00
CA VAL A 213 23.01 12.61 2.10
C VAL A 213 23.63 11.45 1.33
N SER A 214 24.15 11.67 0.12
CA SER A 214 24.88 10.65 -0.63
C SER A 214 26.17 10.27 0.08
N GLU A 215 26.96 11.26 0.51
CA GLU A 215 28.17 11.00 1.29
C GLU A 215 27.88 10.43 2.68
N GLN A 216 26.72 10.70 3.33
CA GLN A 216 26.38 10.11 4.62
C GLN A 216 25.83 8.70 4.46
N VAL A 217 25.14 8.38 3.36
CA VAL A 217 24.82 7.00 3.00
C VAL A 217 26.10 6.23 2.66
N GLU A 218 27.04 6.82 1.92
CA GLU A 218 28.34 6.17 1.65
C GLU A 218 29.19 6.05 2.92
N ARG A 219 29.34 7.13 3.70
CA ARG A 219 30.05 7.11 4.99
C ARG A 219 29.39 6.13 5.96
N ARG A 220 28.05 5.99 5.95
CA ARG A 220 27.31 5.01 6.77
C ARG A 220 27.36 3.59 6.19
N LEU A 221 27.52 3.39 4.88
CA LEU A 221 27.79 2.07 4.28
C LEU A 221 29.23 1.65 4.57
N GLN A 222 30.21 2.51 4.37
CA GLN A 222 31.59 2.30 4.82
C GLN A 222 31.69 2.13 6.34
N GLU A 223 30.81 2.79 7.11
CA GLU A 223 30.72 2.62 8.56
C GLU A 223 30.05 1.31 8.92
N ILE A 224 28.98 0.89 8.25
CA ILE A 224 28.39 -0.45 8.40
C ILE A 224 29.40 -1.52 7.96
N GLU A 225 30.22 -1.29 6.94
CA GLU A 225 31.32 -2.19 6.62
C GLU A 225 32.44 -2.17 7.67
N ARG A 226 32.77 -1.01 8.26
CA ARG A 226 33.72 -0.90 9.38
C ARG A 226 33.15 -1.54 10.65
N GLU A 227 31.85 -1.40 10.89
CA GLU A 227 31.06 -1.97 11.99
C GLU A 227 31.03 -3.48 11.80
N ILE A 228 30.60 -4.01 10.65
CA ILE A 228 30.68 -5.43 10.27
C ILE A 228 32.12 -5.97 10.29
N ARG A 229 33.15 -5.21 9.88
CA ARG A 229 34.56 -5.62 10.03
C ARG A 229 34.99 -5.65 11.49
N SER A 230 34.51 -4.72 12.33
CA SER A 230 34.80 -4.67 13.76
C SER A 230 33.99 -5.68 14.57
N GLU A 231 32.79 -6.02 14.13
CA GLU A 231 31.93 -7.10 14.64
C GLU A 231 32.48 -8.43 14.20
N ARG A 232 32.98 -8.58 12.97
CA ARG A 232 33.77 -9.74 12.57
C ARG A 232 35.02 -9.84 13.39
N GLN A 233 35.77 -8.76 13.63
CA GLN A 233 36.91 -8.78 14.56
C GLN A 233 36.52 -8.97 16.03
N LEU A 234 35.29 -8.66 16.45
CA LEU A 234 34.79 -8.93 17.80
C LEU A 234 34.21 -10.33 17.94
N VAL A 235 33.67 -10.92 16.87
CA VAL A 235 33.24 -12.32 16.78
C VAL A 235 34.45 -13.22 16.62
N GLU A 236 35.44 -12.83 15.81
CA GLU A 236 36.77 -13.43 15.70
C GLU A 236 37.48 -13.31 17.04
N ARG A 237 37.60 -12.13 17.68
CA ARG A 237 38.12 -12.03 19.06
C ARG A 237 37.27 -12.78 20.09
N ARG A 238 35.95 -12.95 19.91
CA ARG A 238 35.12 -13.80 20.78
C ARG A 238 35.30 -15.29 20.46
N GLN A 239 35.70 -15.65 19.26
CA GLN A 239 35.97 -17.02 18.79
C GLN A 239 37.42 -17.42 19.05
N ASP A 240 38.32 -16.46 19.17
CA ASP A 240 39.65 -16.52 19.74
C ASP A 240 39.58 -16.46 21.27
N GLN A 241 38.64 -15.73 21.89
CA GLN A 241 38.42 -15.79 23.34
C GLN A 241 37.72 -17.09 23.73
N LEU A 242 36.74 -17.57 22.97
CA LEU A 242 36.19 -18.92 23.10
C LEU A 242 37.20 -19.98 22.65
N GLY A 243 38.12 -19.65 21.75
CA GLY A 243 39.22 -20.50 21.30
C GLY A 243 40.31 -20.60 22.35
N HIS A 244 40.64 -19.51 23.04
CA HIS A 244 41.53 -19.44 24.18
C HIS A 244 40.86 -19.98 25.44
N MET A 245 39.56 -19.80 25.65
CA MET A 245 38.81 -20.47 26.72
C MET A 245 38.65 -21.96 26.42
N SER A 246 38.49 -22.37 25.16
CA SER A 246 38.47 -23.78 24.75
C SER A 246 39.86 -24.40 24.86
N LEU A 247 40.92 -23.69 24.46
CA LEU A 247 42.31 -24.09 24.69
C LEU A 247 42.64 -24.10 26.18
N HIS A 248 42.18 -23.13 26.97
CA HIS A 248 42.47 -23.07 28.41
C HIS A 248 41.60 -24.04 29.21
N LEU A 249 40.40 -24.40 28.75
CA LEU A 249 39.61 -25.53 29.25
C LEU A 249 40.23 -26.86 28.78
N GLN A 250 40.76 -26.95 27.56
CA GLN A 250 41.46 -28.14 27.08
C GLN A 250 42.83 -28.29 27.74
N GLU A 251 43.48 -27.20 28.16
CA GLU A 251 44.70 -27.17 28.98
C GLU A 251 44.37 -27.43 30.44
N ALA A 252 43.27 -26.91 30.97
CA ALA A 252 42.80 -27.25 32.32
C ALA A 252 42.41 -28.72 32.38
N LEU A 253 41.75 -29.26 31.35
CA LEU A 253 41.47 -30.69 31.19
C LEU A 253 42.76 -31.47 30.97
N LYS A 254 43.66 -31.11 30.04
CA LYS A 254 44.98 -31.75 29.89
C LYS A 254 45.83 -31.67 31.16
N GLN A 255 45.68 -30.64 31.99
CA GLN A 255 46.32 -30.52 33.30
C GLN A 255 45.60 -31.33 34.37
N GLN A 256 44.27 -31.49 34.29
CA GLN A 256 43.48 -32.32 35.19
C GLN A 256 43.69 -33.81 34.86
N ASP A 257 43.84 -34.15 33.58
CA ASP A 257 44.27 -35.43 33.04
C ASP A 257 45.75 -35.67 33.34
N ALA A 258 46.63 -34.67 33.22
CA ALA A 258 48.03 -34.82 33.66
C ALA A 258 48.11 -35.03 35.17
N LYS A 259 47.37 -34.28 35.99
CA LYS A 259 47.27 -34.48 37.44
C LYS A 259 46.57 -35.80 37.77
N ALA A 260 45.61 -36.25 36.99
CA ALA A 260 44.97 -37.56 37.15
C ALA A 260 45.93 -38.68 36.76
N ASN A 261 46.73 -38.54 35.72
CA ASN A 261 47.77 -39.48 35.30
C ASN A 261 48.99 -39.45 36.25
N GLU A 262 49.32 -38.31 36.86
CA GLU A 262 50.31 -38.21 37.94
C GLU A 262 49.78 -38.88 39.21
N VAL A 263 48.52 -38.64 39.59
CA VAL A 263 47.87 -39.35 40.70
C VAL A 263 47.72 -40.84 40.40
N GLU A 264 47.39 -41.24 39.18
CA GLU A 264 47.23 -42.63 38.77
C GLU A 264 48.59 -43.34 38.63
N THR A 265 49.64 -42.66 38.17
CA THR A 265 51.01 -43.22 38.20
C THR A 265 51.59 -43.24 39.61
N VAL A 266 51.28 -42.27 40.48
CA VAL A 266 51.60 -42.34 41.91
C VAL A 266 50.80 -43.45 42.60
N LEU A 267 49.54 -43.68 42.23
CA LEU A 267 48.73 -44.80 42.73
C LEU A 267 49.24 -46.14 42.19
N LYS A 268 49.55 -46.27 40.90
CA LYS A 268 50.19 -47.46 40.30
C LYS A 268 51.55 -47.73 40.96
N ASN A 269 52.37 -46.71 41.21
CA ASN A 269 53.64 -46.85 41.92
C ASN A 269 53.46 -47.19 43.41
N LYS A 270 52.37 -46.75 44.06
CA LYS A 270 52.00 -47.18 45.43
C LYS A 270 51.46 -48.61 45.44
N VAL A 271 50.66 -48.99 44.46
CA VAL A 271 50.14 -50.36 44.28
C VAL A 271 51.29 -51.31 44.00
N LEU A 272 52.16 -51.04 43.03
CA LEU A 272 53.37 -51.83 42.75
C LEU A 272 54.31 -51.92 43.96
N LYS A 273 54.39 -50.88 44.81
CA LYS A 273 55.12 -50.96 46.09
C LYS A 273 54.41 -51.85 47.11
N MET A 274 53.10 -51.68 47.32
CA MET A 274 52.32 -52.54 48.21
C MET A 274 52.22 -53.98 47.69
N GLU A 275 52.30 -54.22 46.39
CA GLU A 275 52.37 -55.54 45.77
C GLU A 275 53.78 -56.13 45.93
N GLY A 276 54.84 -55.33 45.80
CA GLY A 276 56.20 -55.75 46.13
C GLY A 276 56.39 -56.06 47.62
N GLU A 277 55.77 -55.26 48.50
CA GLU A 277 55.72 -55.47 49.95
C GLU A 277 54.85 -56.68 50.31
N LYS A 278 53.68 -56.84 49.68
CA LYS A 278 52.83 -58.03 49.80
C LYS A 278 53.58 -59.28 49.34
N ASN A 279 54.24 -59.26 48.19
CA ASN A 279 54.98 -60.41 47.66
C ASN A 279 56.17 -60.77 48.58
N LYS A 280 56.81 -59.78 49.21
CA LYS A 280 57.80 -60.01 50.28
C LYS A 280 57.15 -60.62 51.52
N LEU A 281 56.06 -60.05 52.02
CA LEU A 281 55.33 -60.57 53.18
C LEU A 281 54.74 -61.97 52.92
N GLU A 282 54.37 -62.30 51.69
CA GLU A 282 53.98 -63.64 51.26
C GLU A 282 55.19 -64.58 51.18
N GLN A 283 56.35 -64.14 50.69
CA GLN A 283 57.60 -64.91 50.77
C GLN A 283 58.10 -65.10 52.20
N ASP A 284 57.91 -64.13 53.10
CA ASP A 284 58.29 -64.19 54.50
C ASP A 284 57.28 -65.02 55.31
N LEU A 285 55.98 -64.98 54.97
CA LEU A 285 54.98 -65.93 55.47
C LEU A 285 55.25 -67.35 54.99
N GLU A 286 55.66 -67.52 53.73
CA GLU A 286 55.96 -68.83 53.16
C GLU A 286 57.28 -69.41 53.70
N GLN A 287 58.28 -68.57 53.98
CA GLN A 287 59.46 -68.96 54.77
C GLN A 287 59.09 -69.27 56.24
N SER A 288 58.22 -68.46 56.85
CA SER A 288 57.74 -68.68 58.22
C SER A 288 56.89 -69.95 58.34
N ARG A 289 56.09 -70.28 57.32
CA ARG A 289 55.40 -71.57 57.16
C ARG A 289 56.40 -72.69 57.04
N ARG A 290 57.36 -72.66 56.11
CA ARG A 290 58.37 -73.72 55.98
C ARG A 290 59.20 -73.92 57.26
N LYS A 291 59.46 -72.86 58.02
CA LYS A 291 60.07 -72.95 59.37
C LYS A 291 59.10 -73.52 60.41
N LEU A 292 57.82 -73.14 60.35
CA LEU A 292 56.76 -73.74 61.17
C LEU A 292 56.62 -75.22 60.85
N ASP A 293 56.43 -75.62 59.59
CA ASP A 293 56.41 -77.00 59.09
C ASP A 293 57.65 -77.78 59.56
N GLN A 294 58.86 -77.21 59.45
CA GLN A 294 60.08 -77.83 59.98
C GLN A 294 60.05 -77.99 61.50
N SER A 295 59.54 -76.99 62.24
CA SER A 295 59.35 -77.07 63.69
C SER A 295 58.20 -77.97 64.10
N GLU A 296 57.19 -78.16 63.25
CA GLU A 296 56.03 -79.03 63.48
C GLU A 296 56.38 -80.47 63.18
N ASN A 297 57.12 -80.76 62.11
CA ASN A 297 57.78 -82.05 61.92
C ASN A 297 58.73 -82.37 63.09
N SER A 298 59.49 -81.39 63.58
CA SER A 298 60.35 -81.56 64.77
C SER A 298 59.53 -81.79 66.05
N ARG A 299 58.42 -81.07 66.20
CA ARG A 299 57.45 -81.22 67.30
C ARG A 299 56.70 -82.54 67.22
N GLU A 300 56.46 -83.07 66.03
CA GLU A 300 55.85 -84.38 65.80
C GLU A 300 56.84 -85.50 66.10
N VAL A 301 58.11 -85.37 65.75
CA VAL A 301 59.17 -86.29 66.23
C VAL A 301 59.29 -86.23 67.75
N LEU A 302 59.28 -85.03 68.36
CA LEU A 302 59.26 -84.87 69.82
C LEU A 302 57.96 -85.38 70.45
N LEU A 303 56.81 -85.26 69.77
CA LEU A 303 55.54 -85.81 70.24
C LEU A 303 55.53 -87.33 70.16
N HIS A 304 56.08 -87.95 69.10
CA HIS A 304 56.28 -89.40 69.06
C HIS A 304 57.25 -89.84 70.16
N GLN A 305 58.34 -89.10 70.42
CA GLN A 305 59.21 -89.37 71.58
C GLN A 305 58.48 -89.20 72.93
N ILE A 306 57.58 -88.23 73.04
CA ILE A 306 56.73 -88.03 74.23
C ILE A 306 55.65 -89.11 74.33
N GLU A 307 55.10 -89.63 73.24
CA GLU A 307 54.14 -90.75 73.20
C GLU A 307 54.85 -92.08 73.51
N ASP A 308 56.09 -92.28 73.04
CA ASP A 308 56.95 -93.40 73.41
C ASP A 308 57.36 -93.33 74.88
N LEU A 309 57.74 -92.13 75.37
CA LEU A 309 58.04 -91.90 76.78
C LEU A 309 56.78 -92.06 77.63
N ARG A 310 55.60 -91.59 77.20
CA ARG A 310 54.31 -91.84 77.86
C ARG A 310 53.94 -93.31 77.81
N SER A 311 54.28 -94.05 76.77
CA SER A 311 54.06 -95.50 76.67
C SER A 311 55.05 -96.29 77.54
N GLN A 312 56.23 -95.73 77.83
CA GLN A 312 57.15 -96.23 78.86
C GLN A 312 56.67 -95.83 80.27
N LEU A 313 56.13 -94.63 80.44
CA LEU A 313 55.58 -94.12 81.70
C LEU A 313 54.28 -94.85 82.07
N LEU A 314 53.43 -95.21 81.11
CA LEU A 314 52.24 -96.05 81.31
C LEU A 314 52.63 -97.45 81.76
N ARG A 315 53.64 -98.07 81.12
CA ARG A 315 54.18 -99.36 81.60
C ARG A 315 54.78 -99.25 83.00
N ALA A 316 55.56 -98.19 83.25
CA ALA A 316 56.10 -97.90 84.57
C ALA A 316 55.02 -97.51 85.60
N GLU A 317 53.85 -97.01 85.17
CA GLU A 317 52.70 -96.72 86.02
C GLU A 317 51.81 -97.95 86.24
N GLU A 318 51.74 -98.90 85.30
CA GLU A 318 51.19 -100.23 85.52
C GLU A 318 52.07 -101.02 86.51
N GLU A 319 53.39 -100.96 86.37
CA GLU A 319 54.36 -101.45 87.36
C GLU A 319 54.22 -100.72 88.72
N ARG A 320 54.10 -99.38 88.72
CA ARG A 320 53.85 -98.60 89.94
C ARG A 320 52.49 -98.90 90.55
N LEU A 321 51.45 -99.21 89.78
CA LEU A 321 50.12 -99.57 90.30
C LEU A 321 50.12 -100.98 90.89
N ASN A 322 50.84 -101.92 90.28
CA ASN A 322 51.11 -103.23 90.87
C ASN A 322 51.87 -103.12 92.21
N LEU A 323 52.80 -102.17 92.34
CA LEU A 323 53.46 -101.85 93.61
C LEU A 323 52.55 -101.06 94.57
N HIS A 324 51.74 -100.13 94.08
CA HIS A 324 50.85 -99.30 94.90
C HIS A 324 49.73 -100.13 95.53
N HIS A 325 49.25 -101.18 94.84
CA HIS A 325 48.32 -102.16 95.39
C HIS A 325 48.88 -102.91 96.62
N GLN A 326 50.21 -103.01 96.77
CA GLN A 326 50.87 -103.56 97.96
C GLN A 326 51.05 -102.53 99.08
N ILE A 327 51.05 -101.22 98.77
CA ILE A 327 51.31 -100.13 99.72
C ILE A 327 50.02 -99.57 100.33
N SER A 328 48.88 -99.65 99.63
CA SER A 328 47.59 -99.07 100.06
C SER A 328 46.87 -99.80 101.21
N GLN A 329 47.60 -100.49 102.10
CA GLN A 329 47.08 -101.01 103.37
C GLN A 329 47.41 -100.12 104.58
N VAL A 330 48.12 -98.99 104.41
CA VAL A 330 48.62 -98.16 105.52
C VAL A 330 48.17 -96.71 105.43
N ALA A 331 47.82 -96.16 106.60
CA ALA A 331 47.54 -94.75 106.94
C ALA A 331 46.17 -94.15 106.54
N MET A 332 45.32 -94.00 107.57
CA MET A 332 44.36 -92.90 107.70
C MET A 332 44.76 -92.03 108.90
N HIS A 333 44.32 -90.77 108.89
CA HIS A 333 44.43 -89.75 109.96
C HIS A 333 45.72 -88.93 110.12
N HIS A 334 45.51 -87.73 110.68
CA HIS A 334 46.43 -86.63 110.99
C HIS A 334 45.75 -85.70 112.02
N GLN A 335 46.45 -84.66 112.48
CA GLN A 335 45.97 -83.53 113.34
C GLN A 335 45.86 -83.86 114.86
N SER A 336 46.19 -82.96 115.81
CA SER A 336 46.85 -81.63 115.74
C SER A 336 47.38 -81.14 117.12
N HIS A 337 48.24 -80.11 117.14
CA HIS A 337 48.77 -79.40 118.34
C HIS A 337 47.74 -78.41 118.98
N PRO A 338 47.93 -77.93 120.24
CA PRO A 338 48.67 -76.65 120.48
C PRO A 338 49.39 -76.45 121.86
N ALA A 339 50.45 -75.61 121.88
CA ALA A 339 50.98 -74.75 123.00
C ALA A 339 51.39 -75.42 124.37
N GLU A 340 52.07 -74.81 125.37
CA GLU A 340 52.73 -73.48 125.54
C GLU A 340 54.02 -73.58 126.45
N GLN A 341 54.26 -72.71 127.46
CA GLN A 341 55.55 -72.54 128.20
C GLN A 341 55.36 -72.37 129.76
N LYS A 342 56.31 -72.04 130.67
CA LYS A 342 57.74 -71.59 130.66
C LYS A 342 58.49 -71.81 132.03
N ASP A 343 59.83 -71.90 131.98
CA ASP A 343 60.92 -71.68 133.00
C ASP A 343 60.98 -72.36 134.40
N ASP A 344 62.22 -72.80 134.71
CA ASP A 344 63.12 -72.67 135.90
C ASP A 344 62.59 -72.71 137.37
N GLY A 345 63.38 -73.24 138.34
CA GLY A 345 62.91 -73.25 139.76
C GLY A 345 63.64 -73.86 140.98
N ARG A 346 64.93 -74.24 140.99
CA ARG A 346 65.74 -74.55 142.23
C ARG A 346 65.48 -75.86 143.04
N ARG A 347 65.96 -75.95 144.31
CA ARG A 347 66.64 -77.12 144.94
C ARG A 347 66.27 -77.41 146.43
N GLN A 348 66.50 -78.66 146.90
CA GLN A 348 67.45 -79.05 148.00
C GLN A 348 66.98 -79.84 149.29
N ARG A 349 67.42 -81.12 149.42
CA ARG A 349 67.73 -81.93 150.67
C ARG A 349 66.56 -82.26 151.67
N VAL A 350 66.59 -83.24 152.60
CA VAL A 350 67.57 -84.27 153.09
C VAL A 350 66.88 -85.50 153.78
N LEU A 351 67.68 -86.45 154.31
CA LEU A 351 67.42 -87.45 155.40
C LEU A 351 67.06 -88.90 154.94
N GLU A 352 67.66 -90.08 155.30
CA GLU A 352 68.71 -90.62 156.21
C GLU A 352 68.13 -91.72 157.16
N ARG A 353 68.75 -92.89 157.50
CA ARG A 353 70.09 -93.49 157.20
C ARG A 353 69.98 -94.90 156.54
N SER A 354 70.41 -96.08 157.05
CA SER A 354 70.99 -96.54 158.35
C SER A 354 71.72 -97.90 158.26
N ASP A 355 72.88 -98.02 158.94
CA ASP A 355 73.67 -99.25 159.16
C ASP A 355 73.24 -100.02 160.44
N PRO A 356 73.82 -101.21 160.78
CA PRO A 356 74.91 -101.29 161.80
C PRO A 356 75.86 -102.53 161.66
N GLU A 357 76.89 -102.82 162.49
CA GLU A 357 77.94 -102.07 163.22
C GLU A 357 79.04 -103.04 163.73
N LYS A 358 80.31 -102.60 163.84
CA LYS A 358 81.34 -103.06 164.82
C LYS A 358 82.61 -102.17 164.70
N GLN A 359 83.12 -101.40 165.68
CA GLN A 359 83.33 -101.55 167.14
C GLN A 359 84.44 -102.55 167.52
N GLU A 360 85.39 -102.28 168.45
CA GLU A 360 85.77 -101.05 169.21
C GLU A 360 87.19 -101.24 169.82
N MET A 361 87.61 -100.37 170.75
CA MET A 361 88.77 -100.45 171.67
C MET A 361 88.92 -101.82 172.43
N GLU A 362 90.02 -102.20 173.10
CA GLU A 362 90.76 -101.50 174.17
C GLU A 362 92.24 -101.87 174.36
N LYS A 363 92.93 -101.12 175.23
CA LYS A 363 94.34 -101.30 175.63
C LYS A 363 94.47 -102.26 176.82
N GLN A 364 95.11 -103.42 176.60
CA GLN A 364 95.92 -104.23 177.53
C GLN A 364 96.37 -105.44 176.69
N ILE A 365 97.64 -105.81 176.59
CA ILE A 365 98.54 -106.25 177.66
C ILE A 365 100.01 -105.88 177.29
N TRP A 366 100.77 -105.31 178.23
CA TRP A 366 102.23 -105.11 178.11
C TRP A 366 103.03 -105.93 179.15
N GLU A 367 102.32 -106.73 179.96
CA GLU A 367 102.82 -107.63 181.00
C GLU A 367 101.99 -108.92 180.91
N LEU A 368 102.51 -110.02 180.38
CA LEU A 368 103.59 -110.75 181.04
C LEU A 368 104.92 -110.69 180.29
N ARG A 369 105.93 -110.11 180.97
CA ARG A 369 107.34 -110.18 180.58
C ARG A 369 108.01 -111.42 181.21
N ALA A 370 108.93 -112.01 180.44
CA ALA A 370 110.09 -112.79 180.88
C ALA A 370 109.92 -114.25 181.38
N GLN A 371 111.06 -114.96 181.33
CA GLN A 371 111.35 -116.35 181.74
C GLN A 371 110.87 -117.44 180.74
N LEU A 372 111.70 -118.39 180.29
CA LEU A 372 113.13 -118.64 180.57
C LEU A 372 113.87 -119.37 179.41
N ASN A 373 115.20 -119.18 179.33
CA ASN A 373 116.15 -119.92 178.48
C ASN A 373 116.44 -121.34 179.05
N HIS A 374 117.15 -122.31 178.44
CA HIS A 374 117.90 -122.48 177.17
C HIS A 374 117.62 -123.90 176.64
N SER A 375 117.66 -124.20 175.33
CA SER A 375 118.89 -124.74 174.69
C SER A 375 118.93 -124.56 173.16
N ALA A 376 118.33 -123.49 172.63
CA ALA A 376 118.27 -123.20 171.20
C ALA A 376 119.60 -122.67 170.63
N VAL A 377 120.35 -123.52 169.90
CA VAL A 377 121.50 -123.12 169.06
C VAL A 377 121.62 -123.97 167.79
N MET A 378 121.40 -125.30 167.88
CA MET A 378 121.75 -126.22 166.77
C MET A 378 120.72 -126.30 165.64
N SER A 379 119.43 -126.03 165.87
CA SER A 379 118.39 -126.15 164.82
C SER A 379 118.27 -124.91 163.94
N GLU A 380 118.49 -123.71 164.48
CA GLU A 380 118.24 -122.43 163.79
C GLU A 380 119.16 -122.23 162.56
N ILE A 381 120.39 -122.73 162.62
CA ILE A 381 121.39 -122.63 161.53
C ILE A 381 120.90 -123.34 160.26
N GLU A 382 120.19 -124.46 160.38
CA GLU A 382 119.69 -125.23 159.24
C GLU A 382 118.38 -124.68 158.66
N GLU A 383 117.69 -123.78 159.37
CA GLU A 383 116.51 -123.08 158.87
C GLU A 383 116.88 -121.76 158.18
N LEU A 384 117.88 -121.04 158.72
CA LEU A 384 118.37 -119.79 158.13
C LEU A 384 118.94 -119.98 156.71
N LYS A 385 119.71 -121.07 156.46
CA LYS A 385 120.16 -121.42 155.09
C LYS A 385 118.99 -121.56 154.11
N ARG A 386 117.93 -122.28 154.52
CA ARG A 386 116.70 -122.47 153.72
C ARG A 386 115.87 -121.19 153.58
N CYS A 387 116.18 -120.11 154.28
CA CYS A 387 115.49 -118.82 154.16
C CYS A 387 116.13 -117.90 153.11
N ILE A 388 117.46 -117.85 153.05
CA ILE A 388 118.20 -116.99 152.10
C ILE A 388 117.91 -117.40 150.65
N GLU A 389 117.97 -118.70 150.33
CA GLU A 389 117.68 -119.20 148.97
C GLU A 389 116.25 -118.88 148.46
N ARG A 390 115.30 -118.60 149.35
CA ARG A 390 113.95 -118.14 148.96
C ARG A 390 113.97 -116.66 148.54
N LYS A 391 114.71 -115.82 149.29
CA LYS A 391 114.79 -114.38 149.02
C LYS A 391 115.55 -114.04 147.74
N ASP A 392 116.60 -114.79 147.39
CA ASP A 392 117.28 -114.58 146.10
C ASP A 392 116.40 -114.96 144.90
N LYS A 393 115.55 -115.98 145.03
CA LYS A 393 114.58 -116.37 144.00
C LYS A 393 113.48 -115.31 143.80
N GLU A 394 112.96 -114.73 144.89
CA GLU A 394 112.06 -113.56 144.83
C GLU A 394 112.74 -112.37 144.12
N LYS A 395 113.99 -112.08 144.45
CA LYS A 395 114.74 -110.93 143.90
C LYS A 395 115.00 -111.07 142.39
N ALA A 396 115.29 -112.29 141.91
CA ALA A 396 115.42 -112.57 140.48
C ALA A 396 114.09 -112.38 139.72
N GLN A 397 112.97 -112.79 140.31
CA GLN A 397 111.64 -112.60 139.72
C GLN A 397 111.26 -111.12 139.58
N LEU A 398 111.60 -110.29 140.58
CA LEU A 398 111.37 -108.83 140.52
C LEU A 398 112.23 -108.15 139.43
N GLY A 399 113.46 -108.61 139.20
CA GLY A 399 114.31 -108.08 138.12
C GLY A 399 113.68 -108.24 136.73
N ILE A 400 113.18 -109.45 136.44
CA ILE A 400 112.51 -109.77 135.17
C ILE A 400 111.24 -108.92 134.97
N GLN A 401 110.48 -108.67 136.04
CA GLN A 401 109.29 -107.81 135.96
C GLN A 401 109.63 -106.36 135.58
N ILE A 402 110.77 -105.82 136.02
CA ILE A 402 111.19 -104.45 135.70
C ILE A 402 111.57 -104.32 134.22
N GLU A 403 112.37 -105.26 133.66
CA GLU A 403 112.76 -105.19 132.24
C GLU A 403 111.56 -105.28 131.29
N VAL A 404 110.57 -106.14 131.61
CA VAL A 404 109.32 -106.23 130.85
C VAL A 404 108.59 -104.89 130.85
N LEU A 405 108.42 -104.26 132.03
CA LEU A 405 107.78 -102.96 132.17
C LEU A 405 108.52 -101.84 131.40
N THR A 406 109.85 -101.81 131.43
CA THR A 406 110.63 -100.82 130.67
C THR A 406 110.40 -100.96 129.17
N SER A 407 110.48 -102.18 128.62
CA SER A 407 110.23 -102.40 127.19
C SER A 407 108.80 -102.03 126.78
N ASP A 408 107.84 -102.18 127.69
CA ASP A 408 106.44 -101.82 127.50
C ASP A 408 106.17 -100.31 127.64
N LEU A 409 107.09 -99.53 128.20
CA LEU A 409 107.05 -98.07 128.15
C LEU A 409 107.62 -97.57 126.80
N GLU A 410 108.77 -98.08 126.36
CA GLU A 410 109.40 -97.70 125.08
C GLU A 410 108.49 -98.03 123.87
N LYS A 411 107.82 -99.19 123.89
CA LYS A 411 106.80 -99.54 122.89
C LYS A 411 105.65 -98.53 122.86
N ARG A 412 105.18 -98.05 124.03
CA ARG A 412 104.13 -97.03 124.12
C ARG A 412 104.61 -95.65 123.64
N GLU A 413 105.84 -95.25 123.96
CA GLU A 413 106.36 -93.95 123.52
C GLU A 413 106.57 -93.92 122.00
N THR A 414 107.19 -94.96 121.42
CA THR A 414 107.32 -95.05 119.95
C THR A 414 105.97 -95.19 119.24
N GLN A 415 104.92 -95.68 119.91
CA GLN A 415 103.54 -95.66 119.42
C GLN A 415 102.93 -94.24 119.49
N GLN A 416 103.14 -93.50 120.60
CA GLN A 416 102.71 -92.11 120.74
C GLN A 416 103.35 -91.18 119.70
N GLN A 417 104.65 -91.31 119.44
CA GLN A 417 105.34 -90.53 118.42
C GLN A 417 104.77 -90.79 117.01
N ARG A 418 104.43 -92.04 116.68
CA ARG A 418 103.75 -92.38 115.42
C ARG A 418 102.36 -91.77 115.31
N MET A 419 101.56 -91.81 116.39
CA MET A 419 100.26 -91.12 116.41
C MET A 419 100.40 -89.60 116.23
N LEU A 420 101.43 -88.97 116.80
CA LEU A 420 101.68 -87.53 116.62
C LEU A 420 102.08 -87.15 115.18
N SER A 421 102.84 -88.00 114.47
CA SER A 421 103.12 -87.77 113.04
C SER A 421 101.86 -87.94 112.19
N GLN A 422 101.08 -89.00 112.43
CA GLN A 422 99.80 -89.21 111.74
C GLN A 422 98.83 -88.05 111.97
N LEU A 423 98.74 -87.52 113.19
CA LEU A 423 97.92 -86.34 113.50
C LEU A 423 98.38 -85.08 112.76
N LYS A 424 99.69 -84.91 112.51
CA LYS A 424 100.22 -83.79 111.70
C LYS A 424 99.89 -83.96 110.22
N GLU A 425 99.99 -85.17 109.68
CA GLU A 425 99.63 -85.50 108.29
C GLU A 425 98.12 -85.32 108.04
N ILE A 426 97.29 -85.75 109.01
CA ILE A 426 95.85 -85.47 109.04
C ILE A 426 95.60 -83.95 109.12
N GLN A 427 96.35 -83.20 109.92
CA GLN A 427 96.20 -81.74 110.00
C GLN A 427 96.63 -81.01 108.71
N SER A 428 97.66 -81.48 108.00
CA SER A 428 98.08 -80.89 106.73
C SER A 428 97.14 -81.24 105.58
N SER A 429 96.68 -82.49 105.49
CA SER A 429 95.68 -82.90 104.50
C SER A 429 94.34 -82.19 104.75
N TYR A 430 93.89 -82.09 106.00
CA TYR A 430 92.72 -81.29 106.35
C TYR A 430 92.84 -79.84 105.88
N LYS A 431 93.98 -79.17 106.06
CA LYS A 431 94.20 -77.79 105.56
C LYS A 431 94.22 -77.68 104.04
N ILE A 432 94.69 -78.70 103.32
CA ILE A 432 94.64 -78.73 101.85
C ILE A 432 93.18 -78.86 101.41
N CYS A 433 92.46 -79.85 101.94
CA CYS A 433 91.03 -80.03 101.64
C CYS A 433 90.19 -78.82 102.07
N GLU A 434 90.50 -78.16 103.18
CA GLU A 434 89.83 -76.93 103.62
C GLU A 434 90.04 -75.77 102.62
N ASN A 435 91.23 -75.67 102.02
CA ASN A 435 91.51 -74.67 100.97
C ASN A 435 90.90 -75.05 99.62
N GLU A 436 90.84 -76.34 99.27
CA GLU A 436 90.14 -76.85 98.10
C GLU A 436 88.62 -76.65 98.23
N CYS A 437 88.05 -76.88 99.42
CA CYS A 437 86.67 -76.52 99.75
C CYS A 437 86.42 -75.02 99.60
N ARG A 438 87.27 -74.15 100.16
CA ARG A 438 87.15 -72.68 99.97
C ARG A 438 87.22 -72.27 98.50
N ALA A 439 88.09 -72.90 97.70
CA ALA A 439 88.21 -72.62 96.27
C ALA A 439 86.96 -73.09 95.49
N ALA A 440 86.41 -74.25 95.84
CA ALA A 440 85.16 -74.75 95.28
C ALA A 440 83.95 -73.91 95.74
N GLU A 441 83.90 -73.47 96.99
CA GLU A 441 82.89 -72.54 97.52
C GLU A 441 82.89 -71.22 96.77
N LEU A 442 84.07 -70.66 96.48
CA LEU A 442 84.20 -69.46 95.64
C LEU A 442 83.71 -69.70 94.21
N GLN A 443 84.15 -70.77 93.55
CA GLN A 443 83.67 -71.11 92.19
C GLN A 443 82.15 -71.38 92.15
N VAL A 444 81.59 -72.04 93.17
CA VAL A 444 80.15 -72.24 93.33
C VAL A 444 79.44 -70.89 93.56
N SER A 445 80.03 -69.95 94.29
CA SER A 445 79.46 -68.61 94.48
C SER A 445 79.51 -67.77 93.20
N GLU A 446 80.58 -67.86 92.40
CA GLU A 446 80.69 -67.20 91.09
C GLU A 446 79.67 -67.77 90.09
N LEU A 447 79.55 -69.10 90.02
CA LEU A 447 78.54 -69.76 89.18
C LEU A 447 77.10 -69.50 89.68
N ALA A 448 76.88 -69.40 90.99
CA ALA A 448 75.59 -69.01 91.55
C ALA A 448 75.24 -67.55 91.21
N GLN A 449 76.21 -66.62 91.26
CA GLN A 449 76.00 -65.24 90.83
C GLN A 449 75.72 -65.15 89.33
N GLN A 450 76.48 -65.85 88.48
CA GLN A 450 76.22 -65.90 87.04
C GLN A 450 74.85 -66.50 86.72
N LEU A 451 74.44 -67.55 87.45
CA LEU A 451 73.09 -68.11 87.35
C LEU A 451 72.05 -67.06 87.77
N GLU A 452 72.23 -66.38 88.90
CA GLU A 452 71.31 -65.34 89.40
C GLU A 452 71.22 -64.11 88.47
N GLU A 453 72.31 -63.75 87.79
CA GLU A 453 72.32 -62.71 86.76
C GLU A 453 71.58 -63.17 85.51
N SER A 454 71.80 -64.42 85.07
CA SER A 454 71.07 -65.00 83.92
C SER A 454 69.58 -65.19 84.18
N THR A 455 69.16 -65.53 85.42
CA THR A 455 67.75 -65.59 85.78
C THR A 455 67.14 -64.20 85.86
N LYS A 456 67.83 -63.20 86.41
CA LYS A 456 67.40 -61.78 86.37
C LYS A 456 67.23 -61.28 84.93
N GLU A 457 68.08 -61.70 83.99
CA GLU A 457 67.91 -61.37 82.57
C GLU A 457 66.74 -62.10 81.93
N ALA A 458 66.56 -63.40 82.18
CA ALA A 458 65.38 -64.14 81.75
C ALA A 458 64.08 -63.53 82.32
N GLU A 459 64.09 -63.08 83.59
CA GLU A 459 62.98 -62.38 84.23
C GLU A 459 62.69 -61.01 83.60
N ARG A 460 63.72 -60.24 83.20
CA ARG A 460 63.54 -59.00 82.43
C ARG A 460 62.88 -59.30 81.08
N TYR A 461 63.39 -60.25 80.31
CA TYR A 461 62.80 -60.62 79.02
C TYR A 461 61.37 -61.16 79.17
N LEU A 462 61.06 -61.91 80.24
CA LEU A 462 59.70 -62.34 80.56
C LEU A 462 58.79 -61.17 80.99
N ALA A 463 59.31 -60.16 81.69
CA ALA A 463 58.57 -58.95 82.03
C ALA A 463 58.29 -58.08 80.81
N GLU A 464 59.28 -57.88 79.93
CA GLU A 464 59.14 -57.18 78.65
C GLU A 464 58.18 -57.91 77.71
N PHE A 465 58.26 -59.24 77.64
CA PHE A 465 57.30 -60.06 76.89
C PHE A 465 55.88 -59.89 77.43
N ARG A 466 55.68 -59.98 78.75
CA ARG A 466 54.36 -59.76 79.39
C ARG A 466 53.84 -58.34 79.15
N GLN A 467 54.71 -57.32 79.19
CA GLN A 467 54.33 -55.94 78.89
C GLN A 467 53.94 -55.77 77.41
N SER A 468 54.69 -56.37 76.49
CA SER A 468 54.38 -56.41 75.06
C SER A 468 53.08 -57.16 74.78
N GLU A 469 52.81 -58.26 75.47
CA GLU A 469 51.56 -59.01 75.39
C GLU A 469 50.36 -58.20 75.93
N VAL A 470 50.52 -57.48 77.06
CA VAL A 470 49.50 -56.56 77.57
C VAL A 470 49.22 -55.45 76.56
N LEU A 471 50.25 -54.83 75.97
CA LEU A 471 50.08 -53.82 74.92
C LEU A 471 49.44 -54.39 73.64
N ARG A 472 49.75 -55.65 73.28
CA ARG A 472 49.10 -56.37 72.18
C ARG A 472 47.61 -56.58 72.47
N LEU A 473 47.26 -57.05 73.66
CA LEU A 473 45.88 -57.25 74.12
C LEU A 473 45.12 -55.93 74.23
N GLU A 474 45.76 -54.84 74.64
CA GLU A 474 45.17 -53.50 74.60
C GLU A 474 44.90 -53.04 73.16
N ASN A 475 45.84 -53.24 72.24
CA ASN A 475 45.67 -52.85 70.84
C ASN A 475 44.64 -53.73 70.12
N GLU A 476 44.52 -55.00 70.53
CA GLU A 476 43.45 -55.91 70.12
C GLU A 476 42.09 -55.40 70.61
N LYS A 477 41.95 -55.07 71.91
CA LYS A 477 40.74 -54.43 72.46
C LYS A 477 40.40 -53.12 71.76
N LYS A 478 41.37 -52.23 71.53
CA LYS A 478 41.18 -50.95 70.80
C LYS A 478 40.72 -51.20 69.35
N ARG A 479 41.25 -52.23 68.68
CA ARG A 479 40.81 -52.67 67.34
C ARG A 479 39.39 -53.23 67.35
N GLU A 480 39.03 -54.02 68.36
CA GLU A 480 37.66 -54.54 68.53
C GLU A 480 36.66 -53.44 68.87
N GLU A 481 37.01 -52.49 69.74
CA GLU A 481 36.23 -51.29 70.01
C GLU A 481 35.99 -50.46 68.74
N LEU A 482 37.03 -50.24 67.92
CA LEU A 482 36.89 -49.51 66.66
C LEU A 482 36.02 -50.30 65.65
N LYS A 483 36.15 -51.63 65.61
CA LYS A 483 35.29 -52.52 64.81
C LYS A 483 33.83 -52.48 65.29
N LEU A 484 33.58 -52.43 66.60
CA LEU A 484 32.24 -52.28 67.18
C LEU A 484 31.65 -50.90 66.87
N LYS A 485 32.38 -49.81 67.12
CA LYS A 485 31.98 -48.42 66.80
C LYS A 485 31.72 -48.24 65.29
N ALA A 486 32.50 -48.90 64.42
CA ALA A 486 32.25 -48.95 62.99
C ALA A 486 30.98 -49.75 62.64
N GLN A 487 30.76 -50.91 63.25
CA GLN A 487 29.51 -51.66 63.07
C GLN A 487 28.27 -50.92 63.61
N GLU A 488 28.40 -50.19 64.71
CA GLU A 488 27.34 -49.38 65.33
C GLU A 488 26.99 -48.17 64.49
N THR A 489 27.98 -47.44 63.96
CA THR A 489 27.73 -46.37 62.99
C THR A 489 27.12 -46.92 61.70
N ILE A 490 27.57 -48.08 61.18
CA ILE A 490 26.92 -48.76 60.05
C ILE A 490 25.47 -49.17 60.38
N ARG A 491 25.19 -49.70 61.59
CA ARG A 491 23.82 -50.02 62.06
C ARG A 491 22.97 -48.75 62.17
N HIS A 492 23.52 -47.66 62.69
CA HIS A 492 22.86 -46.36 62.80
C HIS A 492 22.51 -45.79 61.42
N TRP A 493 23.45 -45.76 60.49
CA TRP A 493 23.21 -45.30 59.13
C TRP A 493 22.22 -46.20 58.39
N LYS A 494 22.31 -47.53 58.50
CA LYS A 494 21.28 -48.44 57.95
C LYS A 494 19.90 -48.20 58.55
N LEU A 495 19.79 -47.94 59.85
CA LEU A 495 18.53 -47.58 60.50
C LEU A 495 18.02 -46.20 60.05
N LYS A 496 18.92 -45.24 59.81
CA LYS A 496 18.58 -43.91 59.30
C LYS A 496 18.11 -43.96 57.84
N CYS A 497 18.77 -44.74 56.98
CA CYS A 497 18.29 -45.02 55.63
C CYS A 497 16.90 -45.65 55.66
N LYS A 498 16.68 -46.71 56.44
CA LYS A 498 15.34 -47.31 56.61
C LYS A 498 14.26 -46.35 57.13
N LYS A 499 14.63 -45.38 57.97
CA LYS A 499 13.72 -44.32 58.42
C LYS A 499 13.39 -43.34 57.29
N LEU A 500 14.40 -42.87 56.55
CA LEU A 500 14.22 -41.97 55.41
C LEU A 500 13.48 -42.64 54.23
N GLU A 501 13.74 -43.93 53.99
CA GLU A 501 12.99 -44.78 53.06
C GLU A 501 11.52 -44.83 53.47
N HIS A 502 11.23 -45.13 54.75
CA HIS A 502 9.86 -45.21 55.25
C HIS A 502 9.17 -43.84 55.39
N GLU A 503 9.91 -42.76 55.62
CA GLU A 503 9.43 -41.38 55.58
C GLU A 503 9.10 -40.96 54.15
N ARG A 504 9.92 -41.36 53.16
CA ARG A 504 9.63 -41.21 51.73
C ARG A 504 8.43 -42.06 51.29
N GLU A 505 8.30 -43.29 51.75
CA GLU A 505 7.12 -44.14 51.53
C GLU A 505 5.86 -43.45 52.07
N LYS A 506 5.92 -42.92 53.30
CA LYS A 506 4.83 -42.15 53.91
C LYS A 506 4.52 -40.87 53.16
N GLN A 507 5.53 -40.11 52.71
CA GLN A 507 5.33 -38.94 51.83
C GLN A 507 4.69 -39.35 50.50
N THR A 508 5.07 -40.50 49.93
CA THR A 508 4.49 -41.03 48.68
C THR A 508 3.04 -41.49 48.90
N GLN A 509 2.74 -42.14 50.03
CA GLN A 509 1.38 -42.53 50.41
C GLN A 509 0.50 -41.30 50.71
N LEU A 510 1.03 -40.28 51.38
CA LEU A 510 0.36 -39.01 51.60
C LEU A 510 0.15 -38.25 50.29
N HIS A 511 1.13 -38.25 49.38
CA HIS A 511 0.99 -37.67 48.05
C HIS A 511 -0.08 -38.40 47.24
N ASN A 512 -0.10 -39.74 47.25
CA ASN A 512 -1.14 -40.53 46.59
C ASN A 512 -2.52 -40.25 47.20
N GLN A 513 -2.65 -40.19 48.52
CA GLN A 513 -3.90 -39.80 49.20
C GLN A 513 -4.31 -38.34 48.91
N LEU A 514 -3.35 -37.43 48.73
CA LEU A 514 -3.62 -36.05 48.31
C LEU A 514 -4.01 -35.97 46.84
N MET A 515 -3.45 -36.81 45.97
CA MET A 515 -3.84 -36.94 44.55
C MET A 515 -5.21 -37.60 44.41
N GLU A 516 -5.52 -38.65 45.20
CA GLU A 516 -6.85 -39.24 45.30
C GLU A 516 -7.87 -38.23 45.81
N LYS A 517 -7.55 -37.47 46.87
CA LYS A 517 -8.39 -36.36 47.35
C LYS A 517 -8.52 -35.24 46.33
N ASN A 518 -7.48 -34.88 45.59
CA ASN A 518 -7.54 -33.87 44.54
C ASN A 518 -8.40 -34.35 43.36
N ASN A 519 -8.31 -35.62 42.99
CA ASN A 519 -9.16 -36.28 41.99
C ASN A 519 -10.62 -36.38 42.45
N LEU A 520 -10.87 -36.64 43.74
CA LEU A 520 -12.22 -36.58 44.33
C LEU A 520 -12.74 -35.14 44.34
N VAL A 521 -11.97 -34.17 44.83
CA VAL A 521 -12.31 -32.74 44.79
C VAL A 521 -12.48 -32.24 43.35
N HIS A 522 -11.79 -32.81 42.36
CA HIS A 522 -12.02 -32.50 40.94
C HIS A 522 -13.35 -33.06 40.44
N LYS A 523 -13.72 -34.30 40.82
CA LYS A 523 -15.04 -34.86 40.54
C LYS A 523 -16.13 -34.07 41.25
N GLU A 524 -16.01 -33.85 42.55
CA GLU A 524 -16.91 -33.00 43.34
C GLU A 524 -17.01 -31.59 42.77
N ARG A 525 -15.91 -30.98 42.30
CA ARG A 525 -15.91 -29.68 41.61
C ARG A 525 -16.68 -29.75 40.29
N ASP A 526 -16.53 -30.79 39.50
CA ASP A 526 -17.17 -30.90 38.19
C ASP A 526 -18.64 -31.36 38.30
N ASP A 527 -18.99 -32.12 39.34
CA ASP A 527 -20.34 -32.36 39.82
C ASP A 527 -20.96 -31.07 40.35
N LEU A 528 -20.23 -30.27 41.16
CA LEU A 528 -20.66 -28.95 41.62
C LEU A 528 -20.74 -27.92 40.50
N LYS A 529 -19.96 -28.04 39.42
CA LYS A 529 -20.14 -27.26 38.17
C LYS A 529 -21.39 -27.70 37.43
N SER A 530 -21.69 -29.01 37.38
CA SER A 530 -22.88 -29.54 36.71
C SER A 530 -24.16 -29.18 37.48
N GLN A 531 -24.10 -29.27 38.81
CA GLN A 531 -25.10 -28.75 39.74
C GLN A 531 -25.17 -27.23 39.66
N LEU A 532 -24.06 -26.50 39.50
CA LEU A 532 -24.06 -25.06 39.29
C LEU A 532 -24.67 -24.67 37.95
N LEU A 533 -24.40 -25.36 36.86
CA LEU A 533 -25.03 -25.05 35.55
C LEU A 533 -26.53 -25.36 35.60
N SER A 534 -26.91 -26.45 36.28
CA SER A 534 -28.31 -26.75 36.59
C SER A 534 -28.94 -25.67 37.49
N ALA A 535 -28.23 -25.22 38.52
CA ALA A 535 -28.65 -24.18 39.45
C ALA A 535 -28.57 -22.77 38.85
N MET A 536 -27.77 -22.54 37.81
CA MET A 536 -27.72 -21.30 37.02
C MET A 536 -28.89 -21.26 36.05
N HIS A 537 -29.18 -22.36 35.35
CA HIS A 537 -30.40 -22.43 34.54
C HIS A 537 -31.67 -22.36 35.42
N GLN A 538 -31.66 -23.00 36.60
CA GLN A 538 -32.70 -22.81 37.61
C GLN A 538 -32.69 -21.39 38.16
N MET A 539 -31.55 -20.73 38.40
CA MET A 539 -31.50 -19.32 38.81
C MET A 539 -31.94 -18.38 37.69
N GLU A 540 -31.74 -18.68 36.42
CA GLU A 540 -32.23 -17.91 35.28
C GLU A 540 -33.74 -18.05 35.12
N ASN A 541 -34.26 -19.27 35.31
CA ASN A 541 -35.70 -19.52 35.29
C ASN A 541 -36.35 -18.94 36.54
N LEU A 542 -35.75 -19.10 37.72
CA LEU A 542 -36.11 -18.41 38.96
C LEU A 542 -35.85 -16.90 38.89
N GLN A 543 -34.99 -16.38 38.01
CA GLN A 543 -34.81 -14.94 37.77
C GLN A 543 -35.90 -14.40 36.85
N LYS A 544 -36.31 -15.15 35.82
CA LYS A 544 -37.47 -14.83 34.99
C LYS A 544 -38.74 -14.89 35.82
N GLU A 545 -38.93 -15.98 36.58
CA GLU A 545 -39.99 -16.13 37.57
C GLU A 545 -39.88 -15.08 38.67
N LEU A 546 -38.69 -14.67 39.11
CA LEU A 546 -38.51 -13.56 40.07
C LEU A 546 -38.77 -12.20 39.43
N THR A 547 -38.52 -11.96 38.14
CA THR A 547 -38.97 -10.71 37.48
C THR A 547 -40.47 -10.71 37.29
N ASP A 548 -41.06 -11.84 36.91
CA ASP A 548 -42.50 -12.07 36.85
C ASP A 548 -43.16 -11.90 38.22
N VAL A 549 -42.54 -12.45 39.26
CA VAL A 549 -42.97 -12.36 40.66
C VAL A 549 -42.62 -11.00 41.24
N LEU A 550 -41.59 -10.28 40.82
CA LEU A 550 -41.32 -8.89 41.21
C LEU A 550 -42.25 -7.91 40.50
N GLU A 551 -42.69 -8.20 39.28
CA GLU A 551 -43.78 -7.47 38.63
C GLU A 551 -45.09 -7.73 39.36
N LYS A 552 -45.43 -9.00 39.62
CA LYS A 552 -46.63 -9.38 40.39
C LYS A 552 -46.54 -8.89 41.84
N ARG A 553 -45.35 -8.84 42.43
CA ARG A 553 -45.06 -8.37 43.80
C ARG A 553 -44.97 -6.87 43.90
N ALA A 554 -44.52 -6.13 42.89
CA ALA A 554 -44.67 -4.68 42.84
C ALA A 554 -46.15 -4.33 42.78
N LYS A 555 -46.90 -4.95 41.87
CA LYS A 555 -48.38 -4.82 41.78
C LYS A 555 -49.06 -5.24 43.11
N GLN A 556 -48.58 -6.31 43.74
CA GLN A 556 -49.06 -6.75 45.07
C GLN A 556 -48.49 -5.95 46.25
N GLU A 557 -47.41 -5.17 46.13
CA GLU A 557 -46.83 -4.31 47.17
C GLU A 557 -47.39 -2.90 47.10
N GLU A 558 -47.80 -2.44 45.92
CA GLU A 558 -48.75 -1.34 45.77
C GLU A 558 -50.07 -1.70 46.50
N GLU A 559 -50.53 -2.95 46.39
CA GLU A 559 -51.65 -3.47 47.19
C GLU A 559 -51.31 -3.80 48.67
N LEU A 560 -50.12 -4.32 48.98
CA LEU A 560 -49.74 -4.80 50.33
C LEU A 560 -49.19 -3.67 51.18
N HIS A 561 -48.64 -2.60 50.62
CA HIS A 561 -48.43 -1.36 51.38
C HIS A 561 -49.78 -0.81 51.86
N CYS A 562 -50.83 -0.93 51.04
CA CYS A 562 -52.22 -0.66 51.43
C CYS A 562 -52.83 -1.68 52.43
N LYS A 563 -52.09 -2.71 52.85
CA LYS A 563 -52.52 -3.77 53.80
C LYS A 563 -51.60 -3.93 55.02
N GLU A 564 -50.28 -3.81 54.90
CA GLU A 564 -49.28 -4.09 55.95
C GLU A 564 -48.93 -2.89 56.84
N VAL A 565 -49.41 -1.70 56.47
CA VAL A 565 -49.67 -0.63 57.44
C VAL A 565 -50.47 -1.16 58.65
N LYS A 566 -51.30 -2.19 58.44
CA LYS A 566 -52.14 -2.91 59.42
C LYS A 566 -51.47 -4.18 60.01
N LEU A 567 -50.32 -4.62 59.48
CA LEU A 567 -49.56 -5.79 60.01
C LEU A 567 -48.36 -5.41 60.86
N ARG A 568 -48.14 -4.11 61.12
CA ARG A 568 -47.21 -3.67 62.18
C ARG A 568 -47.62 -4.20 63.57
N GLU A 569 -48.92 -4.46 63.71
CA GLU A 569 -49.62 -4.89 64.92
C GLU A 569 -49.24 -6.32 65.38
N THR A 570 -48.85 -7.21 64.46
CA THR A 570 -48.43 -8.60 64.81
C THR A 570 -46.95 -8.72 65.18
N ARG A 571 -46.13 -7.71 64.84
CA ARG A 571 -44.66 -7.74 65.00
C ARG A 571 -44.19 -7.84 66.46
N SER A 572 -45.03 -7.50 67.43
CA SER A 572 -44.71 -7.59 68.86
C SER A 572 -44.58 -9.04 69.35
N VAL A 573 -45.44 -9.95 68.86
CA VAL A 573 -45.39 -11.38 69.20
C VAL A 573 -44.19 -12.06 68.52
N GLN A 574 -43.81 -11.55 67.35
CA GLN A 574 -42.61 -11.96 66.60
C GLN A 574 -41.36 -11.85 67.49
N MET A 575 -41.22 -10.77 68.29
CA MET A 575 -40.04 -10.47 69.11
C MET A 575 -39.60 -11.57 70.09
N ALA A 576 -40.53 -12.41 70.58
CA ALA A 576 -40.22 -13.45 71.55
C ALA A 576 -39.72 -14.74 70.88
N LEU A 577 -40.44 -15.19 69.83
CA LEU A 577 -39.94 -16.24 68.94
C LEU A 577 -38.62 -15.81 68.32
N GLU A 578 -38.45 -14.52 68.01
CA GLU A 578 -37.21 -13.95 67.49
C GLU A 578 -35.99 -14.15 68.38
N GLN A 579 -36.11 -14.48 69.68
CA GLN A 579 -34.94 -14.77 70.53
C GLN A 579 -34.54 -16.26 70.53
N GLU A 580 -35.47 -17.21 70.51
CA GLU A 580 -35.10 -18.62 70.24
C GLU A 580 -34.67 -18.77 68.77
N ILE A 581 -35.37 -18.09 67.86
CA ILE A 581 -34.91 -17.85 66.50
C ILE A 581 -33.63 -17.00 66.49
N LYS A 582 -33.23 -16.27 67.55
CA LYS A 582 -31.92 -15.58 67.59
C LYS A 582 -30.80 -16.53 67.97
N ASP A 583 -30.99 -17.46 68.89
CA ASP A 583 -29.97 -18.48 69.22
C ASP A 583 -29.86 -19.51 68.07
N VAL A 584 -31.00 -19.86 67.45
CA VAL A 584 -31.06 -20.65 66.22
C VAL A 584 -30.56 -19.86 65.01
N ARG A 585 -30.74 -18.53 64.95
CA ARG A 585 -30.04 -17.66 63.98
C ARG A 585 -28.57 -17.51 64.32
N GLU A 586 -28.10 -17.51 65.56
CA GLU A 586 -26.66 -17.35 65.84
C GLU A 586 -25.90 -18.64 65.57
N THR A 587 -26.59 -19.79 65.56
CA THR A 587 -26.08 -21.04 64.99
C THR A 587 -26.26 -21.08 63.47
N ALA A 588 -27.43 -20.70 62.94
CA ALA A 588 -27.69 -20.66 61.51
C ALA A 588 -26.97 -19.52 60.78
N GLU A 589 -26.53 -18.43 61.39
CA GLU A 589 -25.73 -17.33 60.82
C GLU A 589 -24.24 -17.62 60.93
N ARG A 590 -23.85 -18.59 61.75
CA ARG A 590 -22.53 -19.26 61.65
C ARG A 590 -22.54 -20.29 60.54
N LEU A 591 -23.57 -21.13 60.42
CA LEU A 591 -23.66 -22.12 59.34
C LEU A 591 -23.97 -21.48 57.97
N GLU A 592 -24.89 -20.52 57.91
CA GLU A 592 -25.06 -19.59 56.80
C GLU A 592 -23.88 -18.62 56.71
N GLY A 593 -23.09 -18.41 57.75
CA GLY A 593 -21.88 -17.58 57.69
C GLY A 593 -20.76 -18.30 56.96
N GLU A 594 -20.56 -19.57 57.30
CA GLU A 594 -19.70 -20.53 56.61
C GLU A 594 -20.24 -20.81 55.20
N LEU A 595 -21.55 -20.98 55.02
CA LEU A 595 -22.18 -21.14 53.71
C LEU A 595 -22.20 -19.83 52.91
N ARG A 596 -22.23 -18.65 53.53
CA ARG A 596 -22.02 -17.34 52.88
C ARG A 596 -20.55 -17.14 52.54
N GLN A 597 -19.60 -17.61 53.34
CA GLN A 597 -18.18 -17.61 53.00
C GLN A 597 -17.87 -18.61 51.88
N GLN A 598 -18.49 -19.78 51.88
CA GLN A 598 -18.45 -20.74 50.77
C GLN A 598 -19.20 -20.21 49.55
N SER A 599 -20.33 -19.53 49.70
CA SER A 599 -21.07 -18.91 48.60
C SER A 599 -20.41 -17.63 48.09
N LEU A 600 -19.65 -16.92 48.93
CA LEU A 600 -18.82 -15.77 48.56
C LEU A 600 -17.57 -16.24 47.85
N THR A 601 -16.86 -17.25 48.34
CA THR A 601 -15.72 -17.83 47.64
C THR A 601 -16.16 -18.54 46.36
N LEU A 602 -17.31 -19.23 46.34
CA LEU A 602 -17.90 -19.76 45.12
C LEU A 602 -18.46 -18.64 44.21
N SER A 603 -18.99 -17.53 44.72
CA SER A 603 -19.41 -16.41 43.88
C SER A 603 -18.21 -15.64 43.34
N GLN A 604 -17.14 -15.47 44.13
CA GLN A 604 -15.86 -14.91 43.73
C GLN A 604 -15.24 -15.79 42.66
N LEU A 605 -15.08 -17.10 42.88
CA LEU A 605 -14.63 -18.04 41.86
C LEU A 605 -15.57 -18.12 40.64
N ARG A 606 -16.88 -17.83 40.78
CA ARG A 606 -17.80 -17.69 39.64
C ARG A 606 -17.64 -16.38 38.91
N THR A 607 -17.47 -15.25 39.59
CA THR A 607 -17.22 -13.95 38.96
C THR A 607 -15.81 -13.85 38.40
N GLU A 608 -14.83 -14.52 38.99
CA GLU A 608 -13.47 -14.69 38.47
C GLU A 608 -13.52 -15.63 37.25
N LYS A 609 -14.26 -16.75 37.31
CA LYS A 609 -14.48 -17.61 36.14
C LYS A 609 -15.22 -16.87 35.03
N GLN A 610 -16.29 -16.14 35.34
CA GLN A 610 -17.06 -15.35 34.38
C GLN A 610 -16.22 -14.19 33.83
N HIS A 611 -15.46 -13.48 34.67
CA HIS A 611 -14.53 -12.44 34.23
C HIS A 611 -13.42 -13.01 33.36
N LEU A 612 -12.86 -14.19 33.67
CA LEU A 612 -11.90 -14.88 32.81
C LEU A 612 -12.54 -15.42 31.52
N GLU A 613 -13.81 -15.84 31.55
CA GLU A 613 -14.56 -16.24 30.34
C GLU A 613 -14.98 -15.03 29.49
N GLU A 614 -15.23 -13.88 30.11
CA GLU A 614 -15.48 -12.57 29.47
C GLU A 614 -14.18 -11.94 28.96
N GLU A 615 -13.05 -12.11 29.65
CA GLU A 615 -11.72 -11.77 29.16
C GLU A 615 -11.34 -12.68 27.99
N LEU A 616 -11.57 -13.99 28.09
CA LEU A 616 -11.37 -14.90 26.96
C LEU A 616 -12.35 -14.60 25.81
N ALA A 617 -13.60 -14.22 26.06
CA ALA A 617 -14.55 -13.84 25.01
C ALA A 617 -14.25 -12.46 24.40
N THR A 618 -13.74 -11.50 25.17
CA THR A 618 -13.30 -10.20 24.66
C THR A 618 -11.97 -10.34 23.93
N ILE A 619 -11.00 -11.10 24.43
CA ILE A 619 -9.77 -11.47 23.72
C ILE A 619 -10.09 -12.24 22.44
N ASN A 620 -11.01 -13.21 22.47
CA ASN A 620 -11.43 -13.94 21.27
C ASN A 620 -12.15 -13.03 20.28
N THR A 621 -13.11 -12.19 20.70
CA THR A 621 -13.79 -11.27 19.75
C THR A 621 -12.89 -10.11 19.32
N ILE A 622 -11.87 -9.73 20.09
CA ILE A 622 -10.79 -8.82 19.64
C ILE A 622 -9.91 -9.55 18.62
N HIS A 623 -9.53 -10.81 18.87
CA HIS A 623 -8.76 -11.63 17.93
C HIS A 623 -9.52 -11.87 16.63
N GLU A 624 -10.82 -12.17 16.67
CA GLU A 624 -11.70 -12.27 15.50
C GLU A 624 -11.81 -10.93 14.77
N LYS A 625 -12.00 -9.81 15.49
CA LYS A 625 -12.02 -8.46 14.88
C LYS A 625 -10.68 -8.08 14.27
N ASP A 626 -9.56 -8.45 14.89
CA ASP A 626 -8.22 -8.15 14.40
C ASP A 626 -7.81 -9.10 13.29
N GLN A 627 -8.25 -10.36 13.30
CA GLN A 627 -8.17 -11.28 12.17
C GLN A 627 -9.03 -10.79 11.00
N ALA A 628 -10.24 -10.27 11.26
CA ALA A 628 -11.09 -9.65 10.24
C ALA A 628 -10.43 -8.38 9.68
N LYS A 629 -9.89 -7.48 10.52
CA LYS A 629 -9.08 -6.32 10.09
C LYS A 629 -7.84 -6.75 9.33
N LEU A 630 -7.17 -7.85 9.70
CA LEU A 630 -6.00 -8.36 8.98
C LEU A 630 -6.39 -8.96 7.62
N LEU A 631 -7.55 -9.61 7.51
CA LEU A 631 -8.11 -10.07 6.24
C LEU A 631 -8.60 -8.90 5.37
N GLU A 632 -9.21 -7.88 5.96
CA GLU A 632 -9.61 -6.64 5.31
C GLU A 632 -8.38 -5.84 4.84
N MET A 633 -7.36 -5.67 5.69
CA MET A 633 -6.07 -5.10 5.31
C MET A 633 -5.37 -5.95 4.25
N GLN A 634 -5.48 -7.29 4.29
CA GLN A 634 -4.96 -8.14 3.22
C GLN A 634 -5.74 -7.95 1.91
N ALA A 635 -7.07 -7.75 1.97
CA ALA A 635 -7.89 -7.42 0.82
C ALA A 635 -7.58 -6.02 0.28
N VAL A 636 -7.38 -5.03 1.14
CA VAL A 636 -6.94 -3.68 0.78
C VAL A 636 -5.52 -3.72 0.21
N ILE A 637 -4.59 -4.51 0.74
CA ILE A 637 -3.25 -4.71 0.18
C ILE A 637 -3.33 -5.42 -1.18
N LYS A 638 -4.20 -6.43 -1.34
CA LYS A 638 -4.48 -7.06 -2.64
C LYS A 638 -5.02 -6.03 -3.64
N ASN A 639 -6.03 -5.25 -3.26
CA ASN A 639 -6.65 -4.22 -4.10
C ASN A 639 -5.66 -3.09 -4.44
N LEU A 640 -4.87 -2.60 -3.48
CA LEU A 640 -3.80 -1.63 -3.72
C LEU A 640 -2.67 -2.22 -4.57
N SER A 641 -2.37 -3.52 -4.46
CA SER A 641 -1.41 -4.19 -5.34
C SER A 641 -1.94 -4.37 -6.77
N ALA A 642 -3.24 -4.60 -6.93
CA ALA A 642 -3.94 -4.64 -8.21
C ALA A 642 -3.99 -3.24 -8.84
N ILE A 643 -4.42 -2.22 -8.10
CA ILE A 643 -4.39 -0.81 -8.51
C ILE A 643 -2.96 -0.39 -8.86
N ARG A 644 -1.94 -0.81 -8.10
CA ARG A 644 -0.53 -0.54 -8.43
C ARG A 644 -0.09 -1.28 -9.69
N ALA A 645 -0.55 -2.51 -9.93
CA ALA A 645 -0.26 -3.26 -11.16
C ALA A 645 -0.96 -2.62 -12.38
N GLU A 646 -2.22 -2.20 -12.23
CA GLU A 646 -2.95 -1.42 -13.23
C GLU A 646 -2.27 -0.09 -13.52
N LEU A 647 -1.89 0.69 -12.49
CA LEU A 647 -1.15 1.94 -12.66
C LEU A 647 0.22 1.70 -13.29
N THR A 648 0.90 0.60 -12.96
CA THR A 648 2.15 0.21 -13.62
C THR A 648 1.92 -0.14 -15.10
N SER A 649 0.83 -0.85 -15.43
CA SER A 649 0.47 -1.10 -16.83
C SER A 649 0.12 0.19 -17.55
N ARG A 650 -0.77 1.02 -16.99
CA ARG A 650 -1.15 2.32 -17.54
C ARG A 650 0.08 3.21 -17.76
N VAL A 651 1.02 3.29 -16.82
CA VAL A 651 2.29 4.01 -17.02
C VAL A 651 3.16 3.36 -18.11
N ALA A 652 3.19 2.04 -18.22
CA ALA A 652 3.92 1.36 -19.30
C ALA A 652 3.26 1.54 -20.68
N ASP A 653 1.94 1.64 -20.72
CA ASP A 653 1.10 1.86 -21.89
C ASP A 653 1.09 3.34 -22.31
N ASP A 654 1.11 4.26 -21.34
CA ASP A 654 1.39 5.69 -21.52
C ASP A 654 2.84 5.92 -21.96
N GLU A 655 3.79 5.09 -21.52
CA GLU A 655 5.15 5.12 -22.06
C GLU A 655 5.21 4.61 -23.50
N LYS A 656 4.43 3.58 -23.88
CA LYS A 656 4.31 3.13 -25.27
C LYS A 656 3.66 4.21 -26.12
N SER A 657 2.50 4.72 -25.71
CA SER A 657 1.78 5.78 -26.43
C SER A 657 2.61 7.07 -26.50
N LYS A 658 3.41 7.41 -25.49
CA LYS A 658 4.37 8.53 -25.53
C LYS A 658 5.58 8.26 -26.45
N LYS A 659 6.04 7.02 -26.58
CA LYS A 659 7.08 6.63 -27.56
C LYS A 659 6.52 6.66 -28.99
N GLU A 660 5.29 6.20 -29.17
CA GLU A 660 4.55 6.25 -30.44
C GLU A 660 4.22 7.69 -30.83
N MET A 661 3.71 8.53 -29.91
CA MET A 661 3.46 9.95 -30.14
C MET A 661 4.75 10.74 -30.38
N ARG A 662 5.88 10.38 -29.76
CA ARG A 662 7.19 10.93 -30.13
C ARG A 662 7.59 10.51 -31.55
N LYS A 663 7.31 9.27 -31.95
CA LYS A 663 7.56 8.78 -33.30
C LYS A 663 6.67 9.48 -34.31
N THR A 664 5.36 9.59 -34.09
CA THR A 664 4.44 10.31 -34.98
C THR A 664 4.74 11.80 -35.00
N LEU A 665 5.17 12.44 -33.90
CA LEU A 665 5.68 13.81 -33.92
C LEU A 665 6.98 13.95 -34.72
N MET A 666 7.88 12.95 -34.71
CA MET A 666 9.08 12.94 -35.54
C MET A 666 8.73 12.71 -37.03
N ASP A 667 7.82 11.79 -37.33
CA ASP A 667 7.35 11.48 -38.68
C ASP A 667 6.55 12.67 -39.26
N LEU A 668 5.70 13.33 -38.45
CA LEU A 668 4.98 14.57 -38.78
C LEU A 668 5.94 15.76 -38.92
N LYS A 669 6.96 15.88 -38.06
CA LYS A 669 7.99 16.92 -38.22
C LYS A 669 8.77 16.71 -39.50
N LYS A 670 9.09 15.47 -39.86
CA LYS A 670 9.72 15.13 -41.14
C LYS A 670 8.80 15.40 -42.33
N GLN A 671 7.50 15.13 -42.22
CA GLN A 671 6.51 15.49 -43.25
C GLN A 671 6.36 17.01 -43.38
N GLN A 672 6.36 17.75 -42.26
CA GLN A 672 6.34 19.21 -42.24
C GLN A 672 7.63 19.80 -42.83
N GLU A 673 8.79 19.17 -42.59
CA GLU A 673 10.07 19.54 -43.20
C GLU A 673 10.05 19.25 -44.71
N SER A 674 9.63 18.06 -45.15
CA SER A 674 9.52 17.76 -46.59
C SER A 674 8.49 18.63 -47.29
N SER A 675 7.36 18.96 -46.65
CA SER A 675 6.39 19.89 -47.23
C SER A 675 6.81 21.36 -47.12
N GLN A 676 7.74 21.71 -46.23
CA GLN A 676 8.45 22.99 -46.28
C GLN A 676 9.49 23.02 -47.40
N GLU A 677 10.16 21.91 -47.71
CA GLU A 677 11.04 21.76 -48.87
C GLU A 677 10.24 21.78 -50.19
N GLU A 678 9.08 21.13 -50.26
CA GLU A 678 8.12 21.23 -51.37
C GLU A 678 7.60 22.66 -51.52
N MET A 679 7.15 23.30 -50.43
CA MET A 679 6.73 24.71 -50.49
C MET A 679 7.87 25.66 -50.82
N ALA A 680 9.12 25.35 -50.45
CA ALA A 680 10.30 26.13 -50.82
C ALA A 680 10.69 25.94 -52.29
N THR A 681 10.64 24.71 -52.82
CA THR A 681 10.90 24.42 -54.24
C THR A 681 9.79 24.94 -55.13
N VAL A 682 8.52 24.81 -54.75
CA VAL A 682 7.38 25.49 -55.40
C VAL A 682 7.51 27.01 -55.29
N SER A 683 7.96 27.56 -54.16
CA SER A 683 8.22 29.01 -54.05
C SER A 683 9.43 29.48 -54.87
N GLN A 684 10.41 28.62 -55.14
CA GLN A 684 11.51 28.88 -56.07
C GLN A 684 11.03 28.78 -57.52
N GLN A 685 10.23 27.77 -57.87
CA GLN A 685 9.61 27.62 -59.18
C GLN A 685 8.68 28.81 -59.49
N LEU A 686 7.79 29.19 -58.56
CA LEU A 686 6.94 30.38 -58.69
C LEU A 686 7.73 31.70 -58.70
N LYS A 687 8.99 31.73 -58.23
CA LYS A 687 9.89 32.87 -58.46
C LYS A 687 10.44 32.82 -59.88
N LEU A 688 11.00 31.69 -60.32
CA LEU A 688 11.49 31.50 -61.68
C LEU A 688 10.41 31.77 -62.74
N GLU A 689 9.17 31.31 -62.53
CA GLU A 689 8.02 31.59 -63.39
C GLU A 689 7.64 33.08 -63.36
N ARG A 690 7.68 33.75 -62.19
CA ARG A 690 7.49 35.21 -62.11
C ARG A 690 8.61 36.00 -62.75
N ASP A 691 9.85 35.52 -62.68
CA ASP A 691 11.03 36.19 -63.23
C ASP A 691 11.08 35.99 -64.75
N VAL A 692 10.72 34.79 -65.23
CA VAL A 692 10.45 34.51 -66.66
C VAL A 692 9.28 35.36 -67.15
N HIS A 693 8.13 35.40 -66.47
CA HIS A 693 7.02 36.25 -66.90
C HIS A 693 7.35 37.75 -66.82
N GLN A 694 8.18 38.21 -65.88
CA GLN A 694 8.70 39.59 -65.88
C GLN A 694 9.63 39.84 -67.07
N GLN A 695 10.48 38.87 -67.42
CA GLN A 695 11.34 38.95 -68.60
C GLN A 695 10.51 38.91 -69.89
N GLU A 696 9.56 37.99 -70.04
CA GLU A 696 8.61 37.93 -71.15
C GLU A 696 7.79 39.21 -71.27
N LEU A 697 7.33 39.80 -70.16
CA LEU A 697 6.64 41.09 -70.16
C LEU A 697 7.57 42.24 -70.54
N ALA A 698 8.84 42.23 -70.12
CA ALA A 698 9.84 43.22 -70.53
C ALA A 698 10.23 43.07 -72.02
N GLU A 699 10.37 41.83 -72.49
CA GLU A 699 10.60 41.49 -73.90
C GLU A 699 9.39 41.88 -74.75
N LEU A 700 8.16 41.54 -74.34
CA LEU A 700 6.91 41.96 -74.99
C LEU A 700 6.70 43.48 -74.94
N GLN A 701 7.12 44.17 -73.87
CA GLN A 701 7.14 45.64 -73.83
C GLN A 701 8.18 46.21 -74.80
N SER A 702 9.36 45.59 -74.93
CA SER A 702 10.38 45.98 -75.89
C SER A 702 9.96 45.69 -77.33
N GLU A 703 9.28 44.56 -77.58
CA GLU A 703 8.66 44.15 -78.83
C GLU A 703 7.54 45.13 -79.19
N LEU A 704 6.68 45.49 -78.23
CA LEU A 704 5.60 46.46 -78.40
C LEU A 704 6.16 47.87 -78.67
N GLN A 705 7.23 48.30 -77.99
CA GLN A 705 7.91 49.57 -78.31
C GLN A 705 8.63 49.51 -79.66
N ARG A 706 9.18 48.36 -80.06
CA ARG A 706 9.78 48.13 -81.38
C ARG A 706 8.74 48.07 -82.51
N VAL A 707 7.57 47.49 -82.25
CA VAL A 707 6.43 47.44 -83.18
C VAL A 707 5.75 48.80 -83.24
N LYS A 708 5.62 49.50 -82.11
CA LYS A 708 5.15 50.88 -82.05
C LYS A 708 6.10 51.81 -82.80
N THR A 709 7.40 51.81 -82.52
CA THR A 709 8.35 52.65 -83.27
C THR A 709 8.41 52.28 -84.76
N LYS A 710 8.27 51.00 -85.14
CA LYS A 710 8.08 50.59 -86.55
C LYS A 710 6.74 51.04 -87.13
N HIS A 711 5.67 51.12 -86.33
CA HIS A 711 4.38 51.63 -86.75
C HIS A 711 4.41 53.15 -86.88
N ASP A 712 5.00 53.88 -85.93
CA ASP A 712 5.23 55.31 -85.96
C ASP A 712 6.16 55.67 -87.15
N GLN A 713 7.18 54.86 -87.46
CA GLN A 713 7.99 54.97 -88.68
C GLN A 713 7.14 54.75 -89.94
N ARG A 714 6.38 53.66 -90.01
CA ARG A 714 5.45 53.39 -91.14
C ARG A 714 4.37 54.45 -91.29
N VAL A 715 3.91 55.05 -90.20
CA VAL A 715 2.94 56.16 -90.19
C VAL A 715 3.63 57.44 -90.62
N GLN A 716 4.89 57.70 -90.24
CA GLN A 716 5.67 58.80 -90.82
C GLN A 716 5.98 58.59 -92.31
N GLU A 717 6.21 57.35 -92.75
CA GLU A 717 6.36 56.99 -94.17
C GLU A 717 5.04 57.14 -94.92
N ILE A 718 3.93 56.65 -94.38
CA ILE A 718 2.59 56.81 -94.94
C ILE A 718 2.13 58.28 -94.90
N MET A 719 2.52 59.07 -93.90
CA MET A 719 2.26 60.51 -93.87
C MET A 719 3.16 61.27 -94.85
N LYS A 720 4.41 60.82 -95.09
CA LYS A 720 5.25 61.34 -96.18
C LYS A 720 4.64 61.02 -97.54
N LEU A 721 4.24 59.77 -97.77
CA LEU A 721 3.55 59.33 -98.98
C LEU A 721 2.23 60.08 -99.17
N PHE A 722 1.37 60.19 -98.15
CA PHE A 722 0.16 61.02 -98.23
C PHE A 722 0.46 62.51 -98.40
N SER A 723 1.60 63.04 -97.91
CA SER A 723 2.01 64.42 -98.21
C SER A 723 2.48 64.58 -99.65
N GLN A 724 3.17 63.57 -100.20
CA GLN A 724 3.59 63.51 -101.60
C GLN A 724 2.38 63.33 -102.52
N GLU A 725 1.50 62.35 -102.28
CA GLU A 725 0.23 62.18 -102.98
C GLU A 725 -0.66 63.42 -102.86
N LYS A 726 -0.62 64.16 -101.75
CA LYS A 726 -1.34 65.43 -101.58
C LYS A 726 -0.68 66.59 -102.35
N GLU A 727 0.65 66.64 -102.43
CA GLU A 727 1.38 67.63 -103.23
C GLU A 727 1.25 67.33 -104.74
N GLU A 728 1.27 66.06 -105.12
CA GLU A 728 0.98 65.57 -106.46
C GLU A 728 -0.48 65.83 -106.82
N ALA A 729 -1.45 65.50 -105.96
CA ALA A 729 -2.86 65.81 -106.17
C ALA A 729 -3.12 67.32 -106.18
N ALA A 730 -2.41 68.11 -105.37
CA ALA A 730 -2.45 69.57 -105.45
C ALA A 730 -1.88 70.07 -106.78
N GLY A 731 -0.77 69.50 -107.25
CA GLY A 731 -0.18 69.78 -108.56
C GLY A 731 -1.07 69.33 -109.73
N HIS A 732 -1.81 68.22 -109.59
CA HIS A 732 -2.86 67.81 -110.52
C HIS A 732 -4.04 68.79 -110.48
N ILE A 733 -4.46 69.26 -109.30
CA ILE A 733 -5.48 70.30 -109.15
C ILE A 733 -5.00 71.64 -109.73
N GLU A 734 -3.71 71.98 -109.68
CA GLU A 734 -3.15 73.17 -110.32
C GLU A 734 -3.04 73.01 -111.84
N LYS A 735 -2.64 71.84 -112.34
CA LYS A 735 -2.73 71.50 -113.77
C LYS A 735 -4.17 71.57 -114.27
N PHE A 736 -5.12 70.91 -113.59
CA PHE A 736 -6.55 71.01 -113.91
C PHE A 736 -7.11 72.42 -113.76
N LYS A 737 -6.58 73.28 -112.87
CA LYS A 737 -6.95 74.72 -112.83
C LYS A 737 -6.39 75.48 -114.04
N ALA A 738 -5.17 75.18 -114.49
CA ALA A 738 -4.58 75.77 -115.69
C ALA A 738 -5.35 75.31 -116.94
N GLU A 739 -5.55 74.00 -117.10
CA GLU A 739 -6.37 73.39 -118.16
C GLU A 739 -7.80 73.94 -118.13
N LEU A 740 -8.43 74.12 -116.96
CA LEU A 740 -9.76 74.73 -116.85
C LEU A 740 -9.76 76.24 -117.17
N VAL A 741 -8.64 76.94 -116.98
CA VAL A 741 -8.46 78.33 -117.47
C VAL A 741 -8.27 78.36 -118.99
N GLU A 742 -7.56 77.39 -119.56
CA GLU A 742 -7.37 77.22 -121.01
C GLU A 742 -8.67 76.82 -121.70
N GLU A 743 -9.42 75.84 -121.17
CA GLU A 743 -10.79 75.50 -121.58
C GLU A 743 -11.74 76.70 -121.41
N ARG A 744 -11.64 77.45 -120.31
CA ARG A 744 -12.41 78.70 -120.15
C ARG A 744 -11.99 79.78 -121.15
N ASN A 745 -10.84 79.67 -121.80
CA ASN A 745 -10.41 80.53 -122.91
C ASN A 745 -10.84 79.97 -124.28
N LEU A 746 -10.82 78.65 -124.48
CA LEU A 746 -11.40 77.96 -125.65
C LEU A 746 -12.91 78.19 -125.72
N VAL A 747 -13.64 78.04 -124.62
CA VAL A 747 -15.08 78.35 -124.52
C VAL A 747 -15.35 79.84 -124.79
N LYS A 748 -14.47 80.78 -124.40
CA LYS A 748 -14.58 82.19 -124.83
C LYS A 748 -14.35 82.35 -126.34
N ALA A 749 -13.41 81.61 -126.93
CA ALA A 749 -13.15 81.63 -128.36
C ALA A 749 -14.33 81.06 -129.16
N HIS A 750 -14.84 79.88 -128.78
CA HIS A 750 -16.01 79.28 -129.40
C HIS A 750 -17.29 80.10 -129.18
N ARG A 751 -17.49 80.75 -128.02
CA ARG A 751 -18.60 81.72 -127.88
C ARG A 751 -18.48 82.89 -128.87
N ARG A 752 -17.29 83.43 -129.12
CA ARG A 752 -17.06 84.46 -130.15
C ARG A 752 -17.28 83.93 -131.57
N GLN A 753 -17.03 82.64 -131.82
CA GLN A 753 -17.29 81.99 -133.10
C GLN A 753 -18.80 81.75 -133.32
N VAL A 754 -19.51 81.29 -132.29
CA VAL A 754 -20.98 81.13 -132.30
C VAL A 754 -21.67 82.48 -132.45
N GLU A 755 -21.22 83.54 -131.78
CA GLU A 755 -21.83 84.87 -131.93
C GLU A 755 -21.60 85.45 -133.35
N LYS A 756 -20.46 85.14 -134.01
CA LYS A 756 -20.26 85.46 -135.43
C LYS A 756 -21.25 84.69 -136.32
N MET A 757 -21.37 83.38 -136.15
CA MET A 757 -22.31 82.56 -136.92
C MET A 757 -23.77 83.00 -136.68
N LYS A 758 -24.11 83.43 -135.46
CA LYS A 758 -25.42 83.99 -135.13
C LYS A 758 -25.66 85.30 -135.89
N ILE A 759 -24.70 86.23 -135.91
CA ILE A 759 -24.78 87.47 -136.71
C ILE A 759 -24.90 87.17 -138.22
N GLU A 760 -24.32 86.08 -138.69
CA GLU A 760 -24.47 85.59 -140.07
C GLU A 760 -25.88 85.00 -140.32
N CYS A 761 -26.44 84.26 -139.37
CA CYS A 761 -27.84 83.79 -139.42
C CYS A 761 -28.85 84.95 -139.36
N ASP A 762 -28.64 85.94 -138.47
CA ASP A 762 -29.52 87.09 -138.30
C ASP A 762 -29.61 87.90 -139.61
N LYS A 763 -28.47 88.09 -140.33
CA LYS A 763 -28.44 88.69 -141.67
C LYS A 763 -29.21 87.90 -142.72
N LEU A 764 -29.07 86.56 -142.74
CA LEU A 764 -29.81 85.71 -143.67
C LEU A 764 -31.33 85.76 -143.42
N VAL A 765 -31.75 85.96 -142.16
CA VAL A 765 -33.16 86.22 -141.81
C VAL A 765 -33.62 87.60 -142.30
N GLU A 766 -32.81 88.65 -142.17
CA GLU A 766 -33.11 89.97 -142.75
C GLU A 766 -33.22 89.93 -144.28
N GLU A 767 -32.31 89.25 -144.97
CA GLU A 767 -32.36 89.05 -146.43
C GLU A 767 -33.62 88.27 -146.86
N LEU A 768 -33.99 87.22 -146.13
CA LEU A 768 -35.21 86.44 -146.39
C LEU A 768 -36.47 87.31 -146.23
N ASN A 769 -36.57 88.08 -145.13
CA ASN A 769 -37.69 88.99 -144.87
C ASN A 769 -37.84 90.05 -145.97
N GLN A 770 -36.75 90.62 -146.48
CA GLN A 770 -36.78 91.54 -147.62
C GLN A 770 -37.36 90.89 -148.89
N LYS A 771 -37.03 89.61 -149.14
CA LYS A 771 -37.56 88.86 -150.29
C LYS A 771 -39.04 88.49 -150.11
N GLU A 772 -39.51 88.21 -148.90
CA GLU A 772 -40.95 88.02 -148.63
C GLU A 772 -41.75 89.33 -148.76
N GLU A 773 -41.16 90.47 -148.37
CA GLU A 773 -41.74 91.79 -148.60
C GLU A 773 -41.89 92.10 -150.10
N GLU A 774 -40.87 91.85 -150.92
CA GLU A 774 -40.96 91.98 -152.38
C GLU A 774 -42.06 91.07 -152.95
N ASN A 775 -42.09 89.80 -152.55
CA ASN A 775 -43.06 88.81 -153.00
C ASN A 775 -44.51 89.22 -152.64
N SER A 776 -44.74 89.74 -151.44
CA SER A 776 -46.06 90.24 -151.03
C SER A 776 -46.44 91.57 -151.72
N LYS A 777 -45.47 92.42 -152.09
CA LYS A 777 -45.71 93.61 -152.95
C LYS A 777 -46.17 93.20 -154.36
N PHE A 778 -45.62 92.12 -154.94
CA PHE A 778 -46.11 91.57 -156.22
C PHE A 778 -47.52 90.97 -156.13
N ARG A 779 -47.84 90.22 -155.06
CA ARG A 779 -49.18 89.60 -154.90
C ARG A 779 -50.30 90.63 -154.81
N ARG A 780 -50.08 91.77 -154.15
CA ARG A 780 -51.05 92.89 -154.10
C ARG A 780 -51.33 93.48 -155.49
N LYS A 781 -50.30 93.65 -156.33
CA LYS A 781 -50.47 94.12 -157.73
C LYS A 781 -51.30 93.14 -158.57
N TYR A 782 -51.09 91.83 -158.41
CA TYR A 782 -51.89 90.80 -159.08
C TYR A 782 -53.35 90.81 -158.64
N GLN A 783 -53.63 91.02 -157.35
CA GLN A 783 -55.00 91.06 -156.82
C GLN A 783 -55.81 92.26 -157.31
N LEU A 784 -55.21 93.47 -157.37
CA LEU A 784 -55.87 94.68 -157.89
C LEU A 784 -56.28 94.52 -159.36
N MET A 785 -55.36 94.06 -160.22
CA MET A 785 -55.64 93.85 -161.65
C MET A 785 -56.77 92.84 -161.90
N LYS A 786 -56.99 91.88 -160.98
CA LYS A 786 -58.11 90.96 -161.04
C LYS A 786 -59.46 91.64 -160.73
N GLN A 787 -59.50 92.50 -159.71
CA GLN A 787 -60.73 93.18 -159.28
C GLN A 787 -61.25 94.15 -160.36
N GLU A 788 -60.36 94.87 -161.05
CA GLU A 788 -60.73 95.76 -162.18
C GLU A 788 -61.38 95.01 -163.36
N LEU A 789 -61.09 93.72 -163.52
CA LEU A 789 -61.68 92.87 -164.56
C LEU A 789 -63.09 92.40 -164.16
N ASP A 790 -63.23 91.93 -162.92
CA ASP A 790 -64.50 91.43 -162.35
C ASP A 790 -65.55 92.54 -162.19
N GLU A 791 -65.14 93.81 -162.05
CA GLU A 791 -66.07 94.96 -162.03
C GLU A 791 -66.61 95.37 -163.40
N LYS A 792 -65.87 95.15 -164.49
CA LYS A 792 -66.35 95.47 -165.85
C LYS A 792 -67.44 94.51 -166.30
N ASN A 793 -67.25 93.21 -166.05
CA ASN A 793 -68.19 92.15 -166.40
C ASN A 793 -69.55 92.24 -165.69
N LYS A 794 -69.66 93.04 -164.61
CA LYS A 794 -70.92 93.24 -163.86
C LYS A 794 -71.75 94.43 -164.36
N ARG A 795 -71.18 95.33 -165.18
CA ARG A 795 -71.90 96.51 -165.69
C ARG A 795 -72.73 96.15 -166.92
N THR A 796 -72.16 95.37 -167.85
CA THR A 796 -72.84 94.89 -169.06
C THR A 796 -74.11 94.09 -168.77
N PHE A 797 -74.09 93.22 -167.75
CA PHE A 797 -75.26 92.43 -167.35
C PHE A 797 -76.46 93.25 -166.82
N GLY A 798 -76.28 94.53 -166.50
CA GLY A 798 -77.37 95.41 -166.05
C GLY A 798 -78.15 96.08 -167.18
N GLU A 799 -77.57 96.17 -168.37
CA GLU A 799 -78.12 96.95 -169.49
C GLU A 799 -79.13 96.11 -170.31
N ASP A 800 -78.88 94.79 -170.44
CA ASP A 800 -79.74 93.83 -171.16
C ASP A 800 -81.13 93.59 -170.54
N ASP A 801 -81.31 93.88 -169.24
CA ASP A 801 -82.61 93.79 -168.55
C ASP A 801 -83.42 95.10 -168.64
N HIS A 802 -82.79 96.21 -169.02
CA HIS A 802 -83.48 97.49 -169.26
C HIS A 802 -84.08 97.54 -170.67
N LEU A 803 -83.35 97.02 -171.67
CA LEU A 803 -83.78 97.00 -173.07
C LEU A 803 -85.07 96.19 -173.29
N ARG A 804 -85.19 95.01 -172.66
CA ARG A 804 -86.36 94.12 -172.84
C ARG A 804 -87.70 94.76 -172.45
N ARG A 805 -87.73 95.62 -171.42
CA ARG A 805 -88.97 96.29 -170.96
C ARG A 805 -89.45 97.36 -171.95
N ILE A 806 -88.52 98.06 -172.60
CA ILE A 806 -88.81 99.08 -173.61
C ILE A 806 -89.43 98.44 -174.87
N GLU A 807 -89.02 97.21 -175.20
CA GLU A 807 -89.53 96.47 -176.36
C GLU A 807 -90.99 96.00 -176.18
N GLU A 808 -91.40 95.69 -174.94
CA GLU A 808 -92.76 95.26 -174.60
C GLU A 808 -93.77 96.42 -174.65
N ASP A 809 -93.43 97.59 -174.07
CA ASP A 809 -94.25 98.81 -174.16
C ASP A 809 -94.43 99.28 -175.62
N ARG A 810 -93.38 99.12 -176.44
CA ARG A 810 -93.38 99.49 -177.88
C ARG A 810 -94.42 98.71 -178.69
N LEU A 811 -94.66 97.44 -178.33
CA LEU A 811 -95.66 96.60 -179.00
C LEU A 811 -97.08 97.02 -178.62
N HIS A 812 -97.34 97.28 -177.33
CA HIS A 812 -98.68 97.65 -176.86
C HIS A 812 -99.21 98.96 -177.51
N LEU A 813 -98.33 99.95 -177.71
CA LEU A 813 -98.67 101.20 -178.39
C LEU A 813 -98.95 101.03 -179.90
N HIS A 814 -98.35 100.03 -180.56
CA HIS A 814 -98.53 99.84 -182.00
C HIS A 814 -99.90 99.26 -182.36
N ASP A 815 -100.43 98.36 -181.53
CA ASP A 815 -101.77 97.81 -181.73
C ASP A 815 -102.87 98.84 -181.45
N GLN A 816 -102.66 99.76 -180.50
CA GLN A 816 -103.58 100.90 -180.26
C GLN A 816 -103.68 101.85 -181.45
N LEU A 817 -102.55 102.14 -182.12
CA LEU A 817 -102.54 102.90 -183.38
C LEU A 817 -103.34 102.20 -184.48
N ARG A 818 -103.28 100.86 -184.54
CA ARG A 818 -103.98 100.06 -185.55
C ARG A 818 -105.50 100.07 -185.38
N SER A 819 -106.03 100.16 -184.15
CA SER A 819 -107.46 100.41 -183.92
C SER A 819 -107.90 101.79 -184.41
N LEU A 820 -107.17 102.86 -184.06
CA LEU A 820 -107.53 104.24 -184.40
C LEU A 820 -107.49 104.51 -185.90
N GLN A 821 -106.60 103.84 -186.64
CA GLN A 821 -106.48 104.02 -188.09
C GLN A 821 -107.69 103.44 -188.85
N ASN A 822 -108.22 102.29 -188.39
CA ASN A 822 -109.42 101.68 -188.96
C ASN A 822 -110.69 102.54 -188.71
N GLU A 823 -110.74 103.29 -187.61
CA GLU A 823 -111.83 104.23 -187.33
C GLU A 823 -111.80 105.45 -188.28
N GLN A 824 -110.62 105.90 -188.71
CA GLN A 824 -110.49 106.98 -189.70
C GLN A 824 -110.95 106.57 -191.11
N GLU A 825 -110.72 105.32 -191.53
CA GLU A 825 -111.23 104.80 -192.81
C GLU A 825 -112.76 104.88 -192.90
N SER A 826 -113.46 104.71 -191.77
CA SER A 826 -114.94 104.74 -191.74
C SER A 826 -115.55 106.14 -191.82
N ILE A 827 -114.88 107.18 -191.34
CA ILE A 827 -115.47 108.54 -191.25
C ILE A 827 -115.31 109.30 -192.57
N LEU A 828 -114.14 109.20 -193.21
CA LEU A 828 -113.84 109.96 -194.43
C LEU A 828 -114.68 109.51 -195.64
N SER A 829 -115.08 108.23 -195.68
CA SER A 829 -115.99 107.69 -196.70
C SER A 829 -117.40 108.33 -196.68
N MET A 830 -117.79 108.95 -195.56
CA MET A 830 -119.15 109.47 -195.32
C MET A 830 -119.28 110.98 -195.51
N ILE A 831 -118.16 111.73 -195.54
CA ILE A 831 -118.14 113.19 -195.74
C ILE A 831 -117.79 113.55 -197.20
N GLY A 832 -117.00 112.73 -197.90
CA GLY A 832 -116.57 113.01 -199.28
C GLY A 832 -117.70 112.96 -200.31
N SER A 833 -118.67 112.06 -200.13
CA SER A 833 -119.80 111.85 -201.05
C SER A 833 -120.83 112.98 -201.07
N GLU A 834 -120.77 113.92 -200.11
CA GLU A 834 -121.52 115.19 -200.18
C GLU A 834 -120.75 116.28 -200.96
N ILE A 835 -119.42 116.15 -201.11
CA ILE A 835 -118.56 117.11 -201.83
C ILE A 835 -118.61 116.84 -203.35
N ASP A 836 -118.78 115.58 -203.77
CA ASP A 836 -119.08 115.20 -205.16
C ASP A 836 -120.33 115.92 -205.72
N ALA A 837 -121.28 116.31 -204.86
CA ALA A 837 -122.50 117.02 -205.24
C ALA A 837 -122.39 118.57 -205.21
N ALA A 838 -121.27 119.12 -204.70
CA ALA A 838 -121.14 120.56 -204.42
C ALA A 838 -119.90 121.23 -205.02
N CYS A 839 -118.84 120.47 -205.31
CA CYS A 839 -117.57 120.98 -205.84
C CYS A 839 -117.21 120.45 -207.23
N GLU A 840 -118.22 120.10 -208.03
CA GLU A 840 -118.15 119.91 -209.50
C GLU A 840 -117.81 121.23 -210.26
N VAL A 841 -117.05 122.14 -209.62
CA VAL A 841 -116.85 123.55 -210.00
C VAL A 841 -115.38 124.04 -209.88
N LEU A 842 -114.46 123.53 -209.01
CA LEU A 842 -113.16 124.23 -208.66
C LEU A 842 -111.83 123.41 -208.27
N ALA A 843 -111.16 122.64 -209.18
CA ALA A 843 -109.66 122.48 -209.51
C ALA A 843 -108.38 121.95 -208.63
N ARG A 844 -107.73 120.75 -208.97
CA ARG A 844 -106.25 120.28 -209.25
C ARG A 844 -105.03 119.77 -208.22
N ASP A 845 -104.57 118.42 -208.12
CA ASP A 845 -103.21 117.55 -207.98
C ASP A 845 -102.25 116.94 -206.72
N SER A 846 -101.51 115.69 -206.68
CA SER A 846 -100.25 115.11 -205.79
C SER A 846 -99.76 113.50 -205.57
N VAL A 847 -98.49 112.98 -205.07
CA VAL A 847 -97.88 111.48 -204.83
C VAL A 847 -96.46 111.00 -204.04
N GLU A 848 -96.11 109.66 -203.60
CA GLU A 848 -94.77 108.72 -203.52
C GLU A 848 -93.87 107.99 -202.26
N LYS A 849 -93.10 106.76 -202.36
CA LYS A 849 -91.80 106.03 -201.66
C LYS A 849 -91.73 104.78 -200.53
N PHE A 850 -90.75 103.86 -199.97
CA PHE A 850 -89.33 103.08 -200.00
C PHE A 850 -88.95 101.81 -198.92
N THR A 851 -87.78 100.95 -198.87
CA THR A 851 -87.41 99.61 -197.98
C THR A 851 -85.89 98.93 -197.63
N ALA A 852 -85.56 97.80 -196.77
CA ALA A 852 -84.21 96.98 -196.39
C ALA A 852 -84.18 95.61 -195.39
N ILE A 853 -83.22 94.70 -194.77
CA ILE A 853 -81.82 93.86 -194.81
C ILE A 853 -81.38 92.77 -193.56
N SER A 854 -80.37 91.72 -193.52
CA SER A 854 -79.91 90.66 -192.37
C SER A 854 -78.56 89.62 -192.32
N LEU A 855 -78.13 88.74 -191.25
CA LEU A 855 -76.86 87.73 -190.97
C LEU A 855 -76.87 86.50 -189.79
N THR A 856 -75.98 85.52 -189.18
CA THR A 856 -74.55 84.76 -189.04
C THR A 856 -74.26 83.42 -188.00
N PRO A 857 -73.06 82.63 -187.81
CA PRO A 857 -72.67 81.24 -187.04
C PRO A 857 -71.36 81.00 -186.00
N GLY A 858 -70.66 79.93 -185.32
CA GLY A 858 -70.34 78.36 -185.02
C GLY A 858 -69.19 77.96 -183.83
N VAL A 859 -68.43 76.85 -183.30
CA VAL A 859 -68.01 75.28 -183.20
C VAL A 859 -66.84 74.85 -182.03
N GLN A 860 -66.15 73.73 -181.40
CA GLN A 860 -65.83 72.17 -181.08
C GLN A 860 -64.95 71.78 -179.70
N ASN A 861 -64.23 70.68 -179.07
CA ASN A 861 -63.59 69.21 -179.11
C ASN A 861 -63.06 68.38 -177.71
N ASP A 862 -62.20 67.24 -177.61
CA ASP A 862 -61.97 66.10 -176.48
C ASP A 862 -60.55 65.23 -176.12
N PRO A 863 -60.29 64.37 -174.98
CA PRO A 863 -59.00 63.58 -174.46
C PRO A 863 -58.91 62.16 -173.53
N HIS A 864 -57.75 61.38 -173.19
CA HIS A 864 -57.58 60.11 -172.22
C HIS A 864 -56.13 59.36 -171.77
N ARG A 865 -55.91 58.45 -170.69
CA ARG A 865 -54.94 57.17 -170.44
C ARG A 865 -54.30 56.63 -168.99
N TRP A 866 -53.92 55.29 -168.65
CA TRP A 866 -53.15 54.66 -167.39
C TRP A 866 -52.22 53.27 -167.48
N LEU A 867 -51.65 52.30 -166.61
CA LEU A 867 -51.67 51.54 -165.22
C LEU A 867 -50.32 50.70 -164.70
N ALA A 868 -50.25 49.76 -163.64
CA ALA A 868 -49.02 49.02 -162.96
C ALA A 868 -49.12 47.60 -162.10
N GLU A 869 -48.07 47.03 -161.32
CA GLU A 869 -47.89 45.61 -160.60
C GLU A 869 -47.11 45.48 -159.16
N THR A 870 -46.86 44.30 -158.42
CA THR A 870 -46.15 44.17 -157.04
C THR A 870 -45.43 42.93 -156.20
N LYS A 871 -45.48 41.56 -156.30
CA LYS A 871 -45.63 40.54 -155.10
C LYS A 871 -44.64 39.87 -153.97
N THR A 872 -43.96 38.67 -154.05
CA THR A 872 -43.82 37.42 -153.11
C THR A 872 -42.94 37.13 -151.78
N LYS A 873 -42.06 37.96 -151.19
CA LYS A 873 -40.83 37.46 -150.42
C LYS A 873 -40.83 37.00 -148.92
N LEU A 874 -41.90 37.10 -148.10
CA LEU A 874 -41.75 37.26 -146.62
C LEU A 874 -41.58 36.02 -145.68
N LYS A 875 -41.56 34.76 -146.14
CA LYS A 875 -41.95 33.61 -145.28
C LYS A 875 -40.85 32.82 -144.52
N TRP A 876 -39.56 33.17 -144.63
CA TRP A 876 -38.46 32.25 -144.24
C TRP A 876 -37.85 32.43 -142.83
N LEU A 877 -37.93 33.62 -142.22
CA LEU A 877 -37.08 34.01 -141.08
C LEU A 877 -37.47 33.48 -139.69
N CYS A 878 -38.57 32.73 -139.55
CA CYS A 878 -39.20 32.48 -138.23
C CYS A 878 -38.71 31.25 -137.45
N GLU A 879 -37.99 30.32 -138.07
CA GLU A 879 -37.75 28.99 -137.50
C GLU A 879 -36.41 28.86 -136.74
N GLU A 880 -35.34 29.50 -137.22
CA GLU A 880 -33.97 29.44 -136.66
C GLU A 880 -33.87 29.83 -135.18
N VAL A 881 -34.77 30.70 -134.71
CA VAL A 881 -34.76 31.22 -133.33
C VAL A 881 -35.11 30.14 -132.29
N LYS A 882 -35.92 29.14 -132.68
CA LYS A 882 -36.57 28.22 -131.73
C LYS A 882 -35.63 27.19 -131.12
N GLU A 883 -34.58 26.76 -131.83
CA GLU A 883 -33.76 25.63 -131.36
C GLU A 883 -32.83 26.00 -130.20
N ARG A 884 -32.20 27.19 -130.25
CA ARG A 884 -31.19 27.64 -129.26
C ARG A 884 -31.75 27.68 -127.83
N GLU A 885 -32.99 28.17 -127.68
CA GLU A 885 -33.67 28.34 -126.39
C GLU A 885 -33.82 27.02 -125.60
N THR A 886 -33.90 25.88 -126.30
CA THR A 886 -34.14 24.56 -125.68
C THR A 886 -32.91 24.00 -124.96
N LYS A 887 -31.71 24.36 -125.41
CA LYS A 887 -30.43 23.80 -124.90
C LYS A 887 -30.03 24.47 -123.58
N GLU A 888 -30.17 25.79 -123.50
CA GLU A 888 -29.88 26.57 -122.29
C GLU A 888 -30.78 26.17 -121.11
N LYS A 889 -32.07 25.93 -121.37
CA LYS A 889 -33.07 25.52 -120.37
C LYS A 889 -32.77 24.20 -119.65
N LYS A 890 -31.80 23.40 -120.12
CA LYS A 890 -31.34 22.17 -119.44
C LYS A 890 -30.22 22.44 -118.43
N LEU A 891 -29.15 23.13 -118.83
CA LEU A 891 -27.99 23.42 -117.97
C LEU A 891 -28.37 24.21 -116.71
N ARG A 892 -29.27 25.20 -116.84
CA ARG A 892 -29.76 25.99 -115.71
C ARG A 892 -30.39 25.14 -114.59
N ARG A 893 -30.96 23.96 -114.89
CA ARG A 893 -31.62 23.08 -113.89
C ARG A 893 -30.61 22.30 -113.04
N GLN A 894 -29.53 21.82 -113.64
CA GLN A 894 -28.49 21.04 -112.94
C GLN A 894 -27.73 21.92 -111.93
N LEU A 895 -27.44 23.17 -112.28
CA LEU A 895 -26.83 24.15 -111.37
C LEU A 895 -27.74 24.52 -110.17
N LEU A 896 -29.06 24.52 -110.36
CA LEU A 896 -30.03 24.73 -109.28
C LEU A 896 -30.01 23.57 -108.27
N GLN A 897 -30.13 22.33 -108.73
CA GLN A 897 -30.15 21.14 -107.87
C GLN A 897 -28.87 21.00 -107.02
N ASN A 898 -27.69 21.23 -107.62
CA ASN A 898 -26.43 21.18 -106.87
C ASN A 898 -26.34 22.27 -105.78
N ARG A 899 -26.92 23.45 -106.02
CA ARG A 899 -26.97 24.55 -105.05
C ARG A 899 -27.97 24.28 -103.91
N GLU A 900 -29.02 23.52 -104.17
CA GLU A 900 -30.01 23.11 -103.16
C GLU A 900 -29.44 22.02 -102.22
N GLN A 901 -28.73 21.04 -102.76
CA GLN A 901 -28.07 19.99 -101.97
C GLN A 901 -27.05 20.56 -100.97
N LEU A 902 -26.23 21.52 -101.40
CA LEU A 902 -25.26 22.19 -100.51
C LEU A 902 -25.95 22.94 -99.35
N LYS A 903 -27.05 23.67 -99.62
CA LYS A 903 -27.83 24.36 -98.56
C LYS A 903 -28.34 23.40 -97.49
N HIS A 904 -28.84 22.22 -97.89
CA HIS A 904 -29.34 21.23 -96.92
C HIS A 904 -28.24 20.68 -96.02
N LEU A 905 -27.02 20.49 -96.55
CA LEU A 905 -25.86 20.06 -95.75
C LEU A 905 -25.43 21.14 -94.74
N THR A 906 -25.39 22.41 -95.15
CA THR A 906 -25.10 23.53 -94.24
C THR A 906 -26.12 23.60 -93.11
N LEU A 907 -27.42 23.63 -93.42
CA LEU A 907 -28.49 23.71 -92.42
C LEU A 907 -28.51 22.52 -91.45
N SER A 908 -28.17 21.32 -91.93
CA SER A 908 -28.02 20.15 -91.05
C SER A 908 -26.91 20.36 -90.03
N LYS A 909 -25.75 20.90 -90.44
CA LYS A 909 -24.63 21.17 -89.52
C LYS A 909 -24.90 22.34 -88.59
N GLU A 910 -25.55 23.41 -89.06
CA GLU A 910 -26.02 24.52 -88.24
C GLU A 910 -26.85 24.00 -87.05
N SER A 911 -27.81 23.11 -87.32
CA SER A 911 -28.70 22.55 -86.29
C SER A 911 -28.01 21.54 -85.36
N GLU A 912 -27.02 20.78 -85.84
CA GLU A 912 -26.18 19.94 -84.96
C GLU A 912 -25.36 20.81 -83.99
N HIS A 913 -24.74 21.90 -84.48
CA HIS A 913 -23.99 22.83 -83.64
C HIS A 913 -24.87 23.55 -82.62
N GLN A 914 -26.05 24.03 -83.01
CA GLN A 914 -27.02 24.64 -82.08
C GLN A 914 -27.47 23.67 -80.98
N ASN A 915 -27.70 22.39 -81.30
CA ASN A 915 -28.03 21.38 -80.29
C ASN A 915 -26.87 21.05 -79.33
N LEU A 916 -25.62 21.15 -79.79
CA LEU A 916 -24.44 20.98 -78.92
C LEU A 916 -24.22 22.19 -78.02
N ILE A 917 -24.40 23.42 -78.53
CA ILE A 917 -24.34 24.66 -77.74
C ILE A 917 -25.41 24.61 -76.63
N GLY A 918 -26.67 24.31 -76.96
CA GLY A 918 -27.75 24.16 -75.98
C GLY A 918 -27.62 22.96 -75.02
N GLN A 919 -26.61 22.11 -75.16
CA GLN A 919 -26.20 21.11 -74.16
C GLN A 919 -25.02 21.58 -73.29
N LEU A 920 -24.19 22.50 -73.79
CA LEU A 920 -23.15 23.15 -73.02
C LEU A 920 -23.74 24.21 -72.08
N GLU A 921 -24.60 25.09 -72.60
CA GLU A 921 -25.32 26.12 -71.83
C GLU A 921 -26.06 25.53 -70.61
N LYS A 922 -26.68 24.35 -70.76
CA LYS A 922 -27.37 23.64 -69.66
C LYS A 922 -26.42 23.02 -68.63
N ARG A 923 -25.19 22.66 -69.02
CA ARG A 923 -24.16 22.21 -68.07
C ARG A 923 -23.51 23.39 -67.36
N GLU A 924 -23.36 24.51 -68.05
CA GLU A 924 -22.88 25.77 -67.50
C GLU A 924 -23.86 26.32 -66.45
N GLN A 925 -25.16 26.36 -66.75
CA GLN A 925 -26.22 26.70 -65.78
C GLN A 925 -26.20 25.81 -64.53
N LEU A 926 -26.09 24.48 -64.68
CA LEU A 926 -25.99 23.57 -63.53
C LEU A 926 -24.69 23.74 -62.72
N LEU A 927 -23.59 24.19 -63.36
CA LEU A 927 -22.34 24.52 -62.67
C LEU A 927 -22.43 25.86 -61.93
N ASP A 928 -23.10 26.86 -62.51
CA ASP A 928 -23.39 28.14 -61.87
C ASP A 928 -24.33 27.97 -60.66
N GLU A 929 -25.37 27.15 -60.77
CA GLU A 929 -26.26 26.80 -59.65
C GLU A 929 -25.47 26.18 -58.49
N VAL A 930 -24.65 25.15 -58.75
CA VAL A 930 -23.77 24.53 -57.75
C VAL A 930 -22.72 25.51 -57.20
N TYR A 931 -22.24 26.45 -58.01
CA TYR A 931 -21.32 27.49 -57.56
C TYR A 931 -21.99 28.49 -56.61
N GLN A 932 -23.21 28.95 -56.91
CA GLN A 932 -23.98 29.81 -56.00
C GLN A 932 -24.35 29.05 -54.72
N GLU A 933 -24.83 27.81 -54.79
CA GLU A 933 -25.11 27.00 -53.58
C GLU A 933 -23.88 26.87 -52.68
N ARG A 934 -22.71 26.59 -53.26
CA ARG A 934 -21.45 26.50 -52.52
C ARG A 934 -21.05 27.84 -51.90
N LYS A 935 -21.23 28.95 -52.61
CA LYS A 935 -20.96 30.30 -52.09
C LYS A 935 -21.90 30.65 -50.94
N ASP A 936 -23.20 30.40 -51.11
CA ASP A 936 -24.24 30.60 -50.09
C ASP A 936 -23.95 29.80 -48.81
N LEU A 937 -23.50 28.55 -48.95
CA LEU A 937 -23.11 27.70 -47.82
C LEU A 937 -21.86 28.23 -47.10
N LEU A 938 -20.85 28.72 -47.83
CA LEU A 938 -19.68 29.36 -47.24
C LEU A 938 -20.06 30.65 -46.49
N GLU A 939 -20.91 31.50 -47.08
CA GLU A 939 -21.36 32.75 -46.44
C GLU A 939 -22.23 32.48 -45.19
N LYS A 940 -23.04 31.40 -45.20
CA LYS A 940 -23.79 30.90 -44.02
C LYS A 940 -22.90 30.21 -42.99
N THR A 941 -21.68 29.81 -43.35
CA THR A 941 -20.68 29.25 -42.41
C THR A 941 -19.90 30.37 -41.75
N LEU A 942 -19.40 31.34 -42.53
CA LEU A 942 -18.73 32.54 -42.01
C LEU A 942 -19.62 33.32 -41.02
N ARG A 943 -20.90 33.56 -41.33
CA ARG A 943 -21.84 34.18 -40.38
C ARG A 943 -21.98 33.40 -39.06
N LYS A 944 -21.94 32.07 -39.10
CA LYS A 944 -21.97 31.24 -37.89
C LYS A 944 -20.65 31.29 -37.13
N GLU A 945 -19.52 31.40 -37.82
CA GLU A 945 -18.20 31.58 -37.19
C GLU A 945 -18.10 32.97 -36.53
N GLU A 946 -18.67 34.01 -37.15
CA GLU A 946 -18.84 35.36 -36.57
C GLU A 946 -19.78 35.34 -35.34
N GLU A 947 -20.94 34.68 -35.44
CA GLU A 947 -21.87 34.47 -34.31
C GLU A 947 -21.21 33.70 -33.16
N ILE A 948 -20.48 32.62 -33.47
CA ILE A 948 -19.74 31.83 -32.47
C ILE A 948 -18.60 32.65 -31.86
N GLY A 949 -17.89 33.46 -32.64
CA GLY A 949 -16.87 34.39 -32.15
C GLY A 949 -17.45 35.42 -31.18
N ALA A 950 -18.53 36.10 -31.56
CA ALA A 950 -19.23 37.05 -30.69
C ALA A 950 -19.81 36.38 -29.43
N LEU A 951 -20.26 35.12 -29.52
CA LEU A 951 -20.66 34.32 -28.36
C LEU A 951 -19.46 33.94 -27.48
N GLN A 952 -18.30 33.63 -28.03
CA GLN A 952 -17.07 33.34 -27.28
C GLN A 952 -16.50 34.59 -26.61
N GLU A 953 -16.50 35.74 -27.26
CA GLU A 953 -16.18 37.04 -26.65
C GLU A 953 -17.15 37.36 -25.51
N ARG A 954 -18.46 37.11 -25.70
CA ARG A 954 -19.46 37.31 -24.65
C ARG A 954 -19.33 36.30 -23.50
N ILE A 955 -18.98 35.05 -23.78
CA ILE A 955 -18.71 34.03 -22.75
C ILE A 955 -17.46 34.42 -21.97
N THR A 956 -16.35 34.76 -22.61
CA THR A 956 -15.12 35.17 -21.91
C THR A 956 -15.28 36.49 -21.14
N ALA A 957 -16.09 37.43 -21.63
CA ALA A 957 -16.50 38.62 -20.88
C ALA A 957 -17.38 38.28 -19.65
N LEU A 958 -18.27 37.27 -19.76
CA LEU A 958 -19.07 36.78 -18.64
C LEU A 958 -18.23 35.93 -17.67
N GLU A 959 -17.26 35.14 -18.12
CA GLU A 959 -16.35 34.34 -17.29
C GLU A 959 -15.37 35.23 -16.52
N THR A 960 -14.85 36.30 -17.15
CA THR A 960 -14.04 37.30 -16.45
C THR A 960 -14.89 38.14 -15.49
N SER A 961 -16.09 38.57 -15.88
CA SER A 961 -17.01 39.28 -14.99
C SER A 961 -17.47 38.43 -13.80
N THR A 962 -17.81 37.15 -14.02
CA THR A 962 -18.20 36.23 -12.94
C THR A 962 -17.03 35.79 -12.08
N ARG A 963 -15.81 35.61 -12.63
CA ARG A 963 -14.61 35.41 -11.81
C ARG A 963 -14.33 36.64 -10.96
N VAL A 964 -14.34 37.84 -11.52
CA VAL A 964 -14.20 39.09 -10.75
C VAL A 964 -15.30 39.22 -9.68
N ALA A 965 -16.55 38.87 -9.99
CA ALA A 965 -17.64 38.89 -9.01
C ALA A 965 -17.48 37.83 -7.91
N LEU A 966 -16.95 36.64 -8.22
CA LEU A 966 -16.62 35.60 -7.25
C LEU A 966 -15.42 36.01 -6.38
N ASP A 967 -14.36 36.57 -6.97
CA ASP A 967 -13.22 37.15 -6.24
C ASP A 967 -13.70 38.26 -5.28
N HIS A 968 -14.67 39.09 -5.70
CA HIS A 968 -15.31 40.09 -4.84
C HIS A 968 -16.15 39.44 -3.73
N LEU A 969 -16.91 38.37 -4.01
CA LEU A 969 -17.73 37.66 -3.02
C LEU A 969 -16.87 36.91 -1.98
N GLU A 970 -15.78 36.25 -2.39
CA GLU A 970 -14.81 35.66 -1.46
C GLU A 970 -14.07 36.72 -0.62
N SER A 971 -13.98 37.97 -1.11
CA SER A 971 -13.37 39.08 -0.36
C SER A 971 -14.26 39.72 0.71
N VAL A 972 -15.55 39.34 0.82
CA VAL A 972 -16.50 39.93 1.79
C VAL A 972 -16.70 39.03 3.02
N PRO A 973 -16.23 39.42 4.23
CA PRO A 973 -16.34 38.58 5.42
C PRO A 973 -17.72 38.68 6.10
N GLU A 974 -18.52 37.60 6.01
CA GLU A 974 -19.51 37.08 6.97
C GLU A 974 -20.53 38.04 7.67
N LYS A 975 -20.62 39.33 7.27
CA LYS A 975 -21.46 40.34 7.95
C LYS A 975 -22.20 41.29 7.01
N LEU A 976 -22.78 40.75 5.93
CA LEU A 976 -23.95 41.36 5.30
C LEU A 976 -25.03 40.29 5.05
N ASN A 977 -26.01 40.23 5.96
CA ASN A 977 -27.32 39.68 5.61
C ASN A 977 -27.98 40.65 4.64
N LEU A 978 -28.06 40.28 3.36
CA LEU A 978 -28.92 40.93 2.39
C LEU A 978 -29.69 39.87 1.60
N LEU A 979 -30.98 39.75 1.95
CA LEU A 979 -32.09 39.48 1.02
C LEU A 979 -32.01 38.14 0.26
N GLU A 980 -32.75 37.08 0.61
CA GLU A 980 -34.18 37.00 0.99
C GLU A 980 -35.17 37.39 -0.15
N ASP A 981 -34.70 38.03 -1.22
CA ASP A 981 -35.50 38.63 -2.31
C ASP A 981 -35.55 37.79 -3.62
N PHE A 982 -35.48 36.46 -3.53
CA PHE A 982 -35.66 35.56 -4.68
C PHE A 982 -36.80 34.53 -4.45
N ARG A 983 -37.91 34.98 -3.86
CA ARG A 983 -39.09 34.14 -3.62
C ARG A 983 -40.21 34.31 -4.68
N ASP A 984 -40.12 35.33 -5.54
CA ASP A 984 -41.20 35.73 -6.45
C ASP A 984 -40.86 35.52 -7.95
N PHE A 985 -41.05 34.29 -8.45
CA PHE A 985 -41.30 34.01 -9.87
C PHE A 985 -42.23 32.78 -10.03
N GLY A 986 -43.48 32.94 -9.59
CA GLY A 986 -44.50 31.89 -9.53
C GLY A 986 -45.14 31.46 -10.86
N ASP A 987 -44.56 31.81 -12.02
CA ASP A 987 -45.24 31.75 -13.33
C ASP A 987 -44.91 30.52 -14.21
N SER A 988 -44.21 29.51 -13.66
CA SER A 988 -43.74 28.34 -14.44
C SER A 988 -44.84 27.33 -14.84
N TYR A 989 -46.03 27.39 -14.23
CA TYR A 989 -47.06 26.35 -14.39
C TYR A 989 -47.77 26.31 -15.76
N ASN A 990 -47.64 27.36 -16.59
CA ASN A 990 -48.28 27.44 -17.91
C ASN A 990 -47.40 26.91 -19.06
N GLN A 991 -46.10 26.70 -18.84
CA GLN A 991 -45.19 26.17 -19.86
C GLN A 991 -45.18 24.63 -19.92
N THR A 992 -45.33 23.95 -18.77
CA THR A 992 -45.34 22.48 -18.68
C THR A 992 -46.50 21.84 -19.45
N ASN A 993 -47.74 22.29 -19.21
CA ASN A 993 -48.93 21.80 -19.91
C ASN A 993 -48.81 21.99 -21.44
N ASN A 994 -48.23 23.11 -21.86
CA ASN A 994 -47.95 23.43 -23.27
C ASN A 994 -46.86 22.55 -23.91
N ILE A 995 -46.14 21.73 -23.13
CA ILE A 995 -45.14 20.78 -23.63
C ILE A 995 -45.75 19.37 -23.71
N GLU A 996 -46.49 18.92 -22.69
CA GLU A 996 -47.17 17.61 -22.72
C GLU A 996 -48.21 17.49 -23.84
N ASP A 997 -48.94 18.57 -24.13
CA ASP A 997 -49.93 18.62 -25.22
C ASP A 997 -49.26 18.54 -26.61
N ARG A 998 -48.01 19.03 -26.74
CA ARG A 998 -47.18 18.86 -27.95
C ARG A 998 -46.60 17.46 -28.07
N TYR A 999 -46.12 16.87 -26.98
CA TYR A 999 -45.63 15.48 -26.98
C TYR A 999 -46.73 14.46 -27.30
N SER A 1000 -47.95 14.69 -26.82
CA SER A 1000 -49.11 13.83 -27.11
C SER A 1000 -49.42 13.78 -28.61
N LYS A 1001 -49.46 14.95 -29.27
CA LYS A 1001 -49.66 15.06 -30.73
C LYS A 1001 -48.52 14.44 -31.52
N TYR A 1002 -47.27 14.59 -31.07
CA TYR A 1002 -46.12 13.94 -31.72
C TYR A 1002 -46.17 12.41 -31.62
N LYS A 1003 -46.65 11.87 -30.48
CA LYS A 1003 -46.82 10.43 -30.26
C LYS A 1003 -47.90 9.82 -31.17
N GLU A 1004 -48.99 10.56 -31.42
CA GLU A 1004 -50.07 10.15 -32.32
C GLU A 1004 -49.64 10.16 -33.80
N ILE A 1005 -48.86 11.17 -34.22
CA ILE A 1005 -48.23 11.22 -35.55
C ILE A 1005 -47.23 10.07 -35.75
N MET A 1006 -46.40 9.78 -34.74
CA MET A 1006 -45.47 8.64 -34.79
C MET A 1006 -46.20 7.29 -34.83
N GLY A 1007 -47.30 7.13 -34.07
CA GLY A 1007 -48.11 5.91 -34.09
C GLY A 1007 -48.78 5.65 -35.43
N SER A 1008 -49.36 6.69 -36.04
CA SER A 1008 -49.98 6.59 -37.37
C SER A 1008 -48.95 6.32 -38.48
N LEU A 1009 -47.76 6.94 -38.45
CA LEU A 1009 -46.65 6.60 -39.35
C LEU A 1009 -46.20 5.14 -39.21
N HIS A 1010 -46.10 4.62 -37.98
CA HIS A 1010 -45.71 3.23 -37.73
C HIS A 1010 -46.75 2.23 -38.25
N GLN A 1011 -48.04 2.50 -38.01
CA GLN A 1011 -49.14 1.70 -38.58
C GLN A 1011 -49.12 1.73 -40.12
N HIS A 1012 -48.90 2.90 -40.72
CA HIS A 1012 -48.89 3.06 -42.18
C HIS A 1012 -47.71 2.33 -42.86
N LEU A 1013 -46.57 2.22 -42.17
CA LEU A 1013 -45.44 1.38 -42.60
C LEU A 1013 -45.79 -0.10 -42.53
N GLU A 1014 -46.32 -0.59 -41.40
CA GLU A 1014 -46.61 -2.02 -41.24
C GLU A 1014 -47.77 -2.48 -42.15
N ASP A 1015 -48.74 -1.61 -42.44
CA ASP A 1015 -49.78 -1.86 -43.44
C ASP A 1015 -49.24 -1.79 -44.89
N SER A 1016 -48.15 -1.07 -45.15
CA SER A 1016 -47.48 -1.10 -46.47
C SER A 1016 -46.71 -2.41 -46.67
N LYS A 1017 -46.11 -2.91 -45.59
CA LYS A 1017 -45.35 -4.17 -45.53
C LYS A 1017 -46.26 -5.39 -45.71
N ARG A 1018 -47.38 -5.45 -44.98
CA ARG A 1018 -48.44 -6.47 -45.20
C ARG A 1018 -48.94 -6.47 -46.65
N ARG A 1019 -49.18 -5.28 -47.24
CA ARG A 1019 -49.57 -5.16 -48.66
C ARG A 1019 -48.50 -5.70 -49.62
N LEU A 1020 -47.20 -5.48 -49.34
CA LEU A 1020 -46.10 -6.01 -50.15
C LEU A 1020 -45.90 -7.55 -50.01
N GLU A 1021 -46.33 -8.14 -48.92
CA GLU A 1021 -46.38 -9.60 -48.74
C GLU A 1021 -47.61 -10.18 -49.47
N ASP A 1022 -48.79 -9.58 -49.31
CA ASP A 1022 -50.01 -9.93 -50.08
C ASP A 1022 -49.81 -9.87 -51.61
N PHE A 1023 -49.01 -8.94 -52.10
CA PHE A 1023 -48.68 -8.81 -53.53
C PHE A 1023 -47.74 -9.91 -54.07
N ARG A 1024 -47.07 -10.69 -53.20
CA ARG A 1024 -46.12 -11.73 -53.63
C ARG A 1024 -46.77 -13.08 -53.88
N ASP A 1025 -47.79 -13.43 -53.09
CA ASP A 1025 -48.41 -14.76 -53.10
C ASP A 1025 -49.69 -14.86 -53.96
N LYS A 1026 -50.15 -13.75 -54.56
CA LYS A 1026 -51.44 -13.65 -55.28
C LYS A 1026 -51.31 -13.32 -56.78
N LYS A 1027 -50.19 -13.73 -57.40
CA LYS A 1027 -49.95 -13.63 -58.85
C LYS A 1027 -49.11 -14.82 -59.34
N THR A 1028 -49.65 -16.04 -59.43
CA THR A 1028 -50.49 -16.52 -60.55
C THR A 1028 -50.10 -15.89 -61.89
N VAL A 1029 -49.66 -16.64 -62.92
CA VAL A 1029 -50.19 -17.90 -63.46
C VAL A 1029 -51.66 -17.76 -63.89
N ALA A 1030 -51.89 -16.83 -64.81
CA ALA A 1030 -53.02 -16.78 -65.73
C ALA A 1030 -52.62 -16.01 -67.01
N ASP A 1031 -53.14 -16.47 -68.14
CA ASP A 1031 -53.26 -15.87 -69.48
C ASP A 1031 -52.01 -15.26 -70.17
N ILE A 1032 -51.47 -15.73 -71.30
CA ILE A 1032 -51.93 -16.45 -72.52
C ILE A 1032 -52.07 -15.52 -73.77
N SER A 1033 -51.06 -15.64 -74.64
CA SER A 1033 -50.98 -15.40 -76.10
C SER A 1033 -51.93 -14.42 -76.82
N ALA A 1034 -51.35 -13.34 -77.37
CA ALA A 1034 -51.69 -12.74 -78.69
C ALA A 1034 -50.60 -11.69 -79.07
N ILE A 1035 -50.25 -11.37 -80.32
CA ILE A 1035 -50.47 -12.00 -81.64
C ILE A 1035 -49.34 -11.51 -82.61
N GLN A 1036 -48.88 -12.40 -83.50
CA GLN A 1036 -48.26 -12.20 -84.83
C GLN A 1036 -47.29 -11.03 -85.19
N SER A 1037 -46.23 -11.46 -85.90
CA SER A 1037 -45.64 -10.81 -87.10
C SER A 1037 -44.65 -9.63 -86.99
N THR A 1038 -43.83 -9.53 -88.04
CA THR A 1038 -42.63 -8.71 -88.17
C THR A 1038 -42.73 -7.70 -89.32
N SER A 1039 -41.73 -6.80 -89.43
CA SER A 1039 -41.45 -5.89 -90.56
C SER A 1039 -42.33 -4.62 -90.63
N SER A 1040 -41.87 -3.46 -91.12
CA SER A 1040 -40.49 -3.04 -91.47
C SER A 1040 -40.30 -1.51 -91.54
N ASN A 1041 -39.03 -1.09 -91.45
CA ASN A 1041 -38.37 0.05 -92.12
C ASN A 1041 -39.01 1.47 -92.18
N TRP A 1042 -38.38 2.38 -91.41
CA TRP A 1042 -37.64 3.57 -91.87
C TRP A 1042 -38.22 4.57 -92.91
N ARG A 1043 -37.97 5.87 -92.63
CA ARG A 1043 -38.16 7.11 -93.45
C ARG A 1043 -39.59 7.71 -93.39
N THR A 1044 -39.82 9.04 -93.47
CA THR A 1044 -38.93 10.20 -93.76
C THR A 1044 -39.39 11.52 -93.11
N ASN A 1045 -38.41 12.40 -92.84
CA ASN A 1045 -38.35 13.84 -92.49
C ASN A 1045 -39.54 14.82 -92.65
N THR A 1046 -39.36 16.00 -91.99
CA THR A 1046 -39.88 17.38 -92.24
C THR A 1046 -41.23 17.83 -91.61
N SER A 1047 -41.45 19.10 -91.21
CA SER A 1047 -40.54 20.17 -90.68
C SER A 1047 -41.30 21.46 -90.26
N PHE A 1048 -40.68 22.25 -89.35
CA PHE A 1048 -40.69 23.74 -89.27
C PHE A 1048 -41.88 24.54 -88.68
N MET A 1049 -41.50 25.69 -88.08
CA MET A 1049 -42.26 26.90 -87.69
C MET A 1049 -43.18 26.83 -86.45
N SER A 1050 -43.51 27.91 -85.73
CA SER A 1050 -42.70 29.00 -85.12
C SER A 1050 -43.61 30.04 -84.42
N SER A 1051 -43.33 30.34 -83.15
CA SER A 1051 -43.56 31.63 -82.46
C SER A 1051 -44.97 32.24 -82.25
N SER A 1052 -45.24 32.59 -80.98
CA SER A 1052 -46.02 33.75 -80.49
C SER A 1052 -47.55 33.81 -80.67
N MET A 1053 -48.30 33.94 -79.55
CA MET A 1053 -49.09 35.14 -79.23
C MET A 1053 -49.65 35.17 -77.78
N LEU A 1054 -49.99 36.38 -77.34
CA LEU A 1054 -50.23 36.91 -75.99
C LEU A 1054 -51.50 36.47 -75.22
N SER A 1055 -51.38 36.48 -73.88
CA SER A 1055 -52.27 37.08 -72.85
C SER A 1055 -53.80 36.90 -72.80
N ASN A 1056 -54.32 36.45 -71.65
CA ASN A 1056 -55.41 37.05 -70.83
C ASN A 1056 -55.87 36.10 -69.68
N SER A 1057 -56.69 36.46 -68.67
CA SER A 1057 -56.88 37.69 -67.85
C SER A 1057 -58.11 37.51 -66.92
N GLY A 1058 -58.04 37.98 -65.66
CA GLY A 1058 -59.21 38.31 -64.81
C GLY A 1058 -59.52 37.39 -63.59
N TYR A 1059 -60.21 37.87 -62.54
CA TYR A 1059 -60.66 39.25 -62.21
C TYR A 1059 -61.16 39.33 -60.72
N VAL A 1060 -61.56 40.55 -60.24
CA VAL A 1060 -62.35 40.87 -59.00
C VAL A 1060 -61.53 40.92 -57.67
N GLU A 1061 -61.59 41.94 -56.77
CA GLU A 1061 -62.20 43.31 -56.75
C GLU A 1061 -61.56 44.26 -55.70
N ALA A 1062 -61.78 45.59 -55.84
CA ALA A 1062 -61.95 46.67 -54.80
C ALA A 1062 -60.88 46.94 -53.68
N THR A 1063 -60.60 48.17 -53.18
CA THR A 1063 -60.99 49.59 -53.49
C THR A 1063 -60.10 50.61 -52.72
N TRP A 1064 -59.66 51.72 -53.38
CA TRP A 1064 -59.39 53.11 -52.84
C TRP A 1064 -58.24 53.32 -51.80
N CYS A 1065 -57.57 54.49 -51.64
CA CYS A 1065 -57.32 55.71 -52.46
C CYS A 1065 -56.21 56.60 -51.80
N CYS A 1066 -55.44 57.37 -52.59
CA CYS A 1066 -54.60 58.54 -52.21
C CYS A 1066 -53.42 58.34 -51.22
N ASP A 1067 -52.32 59.12 -51.18
CA ASP A 1067 -51.86 60.24 -52.04
C ASP A 1067 -50.30 60.39 -52.09
N VAL A 1068 -49.79 61.41 -52.78
CA VAL A 1068 -48.37 61.60 -53.22
C VAL A 1068 -47.46 62.37 -52.21
N PRO A 1069 -46.10 62.21 -52.21
CA PRO A 1069 -45.21 62.57 -51.08
C PRO A 1069 -44.49 63.95 -51.22
N PRO A 1070 -43.43 64.24 -50.42
CA PRO A 1070 -42.08 64.12 -51.00
C PRO A 1070 -40.89 63.77 -50.06
N ALA A 1071 -40.01 62.90 -50.57
CA ALA A 1071 -38.53 63.01 -50.67
C ALA A 1071 -37.57 63.30 -49.48
N ALA A 1072 -36.33 62.83 -49.69
CA ALA A 1072 -35.06 63.10 -48.97
C ALA A 1072 -34.89 62.47 -47.57
N ALA A 1073 -33.74 61.88 -47.23
CA ALA A 1073 -32.58 61.45 -48.04
C ALA A 1073 -31.74 60.38 -47.27
N MET A 1074 -30.83 59.72 -48.01
CA MET A 1074 -29.56 59.07 -47.60
C MET A 1074 -29.41 58.55 -46.14
N LEU A 1075 -29.04 57.29 -45.91
CA LEU A 1075 -28.30 56.33 -46.75
C LEU A 1075 -28.83 54.91 -46.61
#